data_AF-A0A5E8HCD6-F1
#
_entry.id   AF-A0A5E8HCD6-F1
#
_cell.length_a   1.000
_cell.length_b   1.000
_cell.length_c   1.000
_cell.angle_alpha   90.00
_cell.angle_beta   90.00
_cell.angle_gamma   90.00
#
_symmetry.space_group_name_H-M   'P 1'
#
loop_
_entity.id
_entity.type
_entity.pdbx_description
1 polymer ?
#
loop_
_entity_poly.entity_id
_entity_poly.type
_entity_poly.pdbx_seq_one_letter_code
_entity_poly.pdbx_strand_id
1 'polypeptide(L)'
;MSRFQKNTLLVFTLLAAIAYAPLYYSVKHLIKKESLPITLETPETVVFFSLGEFETKGDGFDLKTIQVSKLILDYQLQKTSDGVYLGIQSEISLAKQNRSEMILGGIWEFKEKGISFTPKLRYVESKSTVEGKSVFVNYEERGSLSIEIQNSLTNLVEETIRLNRLIKRIPDWNFVTQEDILSESEFVKLSEWEPSRIWEERKSWIQSLPFKNEFTEALYYKLRLEKQTEENLKDIWKEVGSNPRIPSDLKFQIAKNIAEYYFGKSEYPKALEYANAAKREKETNKLVFQSEYADVISLIGKCLVLDGKKEEAIFYLTSAKKIYETLGLSFDPMGILNSYFYGLLLHDLSQLELSAYELSAIQGKLGDVYQSIYLDYNLALILYKLGRYEGAISLLKEQRKKIFETSISNFDIALQSLLLYGASKYQEGNWSVAKSVWESILNAKTTYAIEDKPYYRYTVFNLSILSLQRNNVEQSEQYYKQYVKLSPYGQIQPLPSNVSFEIGRVIYPYTWTDPTSSLFSDLEEKTIRSYTGRYLFQTQDEEIRARTYENRLEDTNLFLDDLLNPKAYLSKSMMILRKSLFGDLKLYERGNQVVFLDIGPGLNHPESPGVTSQAVAKHFPKMEVVLWELPGEVDLFLKKVKTELKEKLYGFSNIRILSADGVGDFNSEYNDPNHWILRNRPIPSLKHKTIVIRAANSIDIYEPYTKIQPHFQNIGKELKDNPVLYFFNRSILLKPKGKEKFILIGNQSIRGFHHNFQSLDRNGEPPYSILSYAISDEVMP
;
A
#
# COMPACT_ATOMS: atom_id res chain seq x y z
N MET A 1 37.67 -25.99 -22.77
CA MET A 1 36.48 -26.74 -23.26
C MET A 1 36.88 -27.64 -24.41
N SER A 2 36.48 -28.92 -24.35
CA SER A 2 36.63 -29.87 -25.46
C SER A 2 35.78 -29.44 -26.67
N ARG A 3 36.09 -29.97 -27.85
CA ARG A 3 35.37 -29.67 -29.10
C ARG A 3 33.88 -30.01 -29.00
N PHE A 4 33.56 -31.08 -28.27
CA PHE A 4 32.19 -31.46 -27.93
C PHE A 4 31.51 -30.39 -27.05
N GLN A 5 32.16 -29.95 -25.97
CA GLN A 5 31.61 -28.91 -25.09
C GLN A 5 31.39 -27.58 -25.80
N LYS A 6 32.27 -27.18 -26.74
CA LYS A 6 32.08 -25.97 -27.55
C LYS A 6 30.90 -26.10 -28.50
N ASN A 7 30.72 -27.26 -29.13
CA ASN A 7 29.61 -27.51 -30.03
C ASN A 7 28.29 -27.64 -29.28
N THR A 8 28.27 -28.27 -28.11
CA THR A 8 27.10 -28.31 -27.24
C THR A 8 26.72 -26.92 -26.76
N LEU A 9 27.70 -26.10 -26.34
CA LEU A 9 27.45 -24.70 -25.98
C LEU A 9 26.89 -23.92 -27.17
N LEU A 10 27.50 -24.02 -28.35
CA LEU A 10 27.04 -23.36 -29.57
C LEU A 10 25.62 -23.78 -29.96
N VAL A 11 25.29 -25.06 -29.83
CA VAL A 11 23.95 -25.62 -30.08
C VAL A 11 22.96 -25.11 -29.04
N PHE A 12 23.32 -25.02 -27.76
CA PHE A 12 22.47 -24.40 -26.74
C PHE A 12 22.28 -22.90 -26.99
N THR A 13 23.31 -22.18 -27.44
CA THR A 13 23.20 -20.76 -27.81
C THR A 13 22.34 -20.57 -29.06
N LEU A 14 22.45 -21.46 -30.04
CA LEU A 14 21.62 -21.45 -31.26
C LEU A 14 20.17 -21.85 -30.95
N LEU A 15 19.94 -22.85 -30.12
CA LEU A 15 18.59 -23.25 -29.67
C LEU A 15 17.96 -22.16 -28.80
N ALA A 16 18.72 -21.48 -27.94
CA ALA A 16 18.27 -20.29 -27.23
C ALA A 16 17.93 -19.15 -28.21
N ALA A 17 18.76 -18.90 -29.23
CA ALA A 17 18.47 -17.91 -30.26
C ALA A 17 17.25 -18.26 -31.14
N ILE A 18 16.98 -19.55 -31.38
CA ILE A 18 15.85 -20.04 -32.17
C ILE A 18 14.55 -20.06 -31.34
N ALA A 19 14.61 -20.44 -30.07
CA ALA A 19 13.46 -20.37 -29.15
C ALA A 19 13.01 -18.91 -28.90
N TYR A 20 13.96 -17.97 -28.95
CA TYR A 20 13.72 -16.52 -28.86
C TYR A 20 13.33 -15.87 -30.21
N ALA A 21 13.36 -16.60 -31.33
CA ALA A 21 13.15 -16.05 -32.66
C ALA A 21 11.73 -15.45 -32.90
N PRO A 22 10.62 -16.01 -32.38
CA PRO A 22 9.29 -15.45 -32.65
C PRO A 22 9.14 -14.05 -32.05
N LEU A 23 9.71 -13.80 -30.87
CA LEU A 23 9.73 -12.49 -30.23
C LEU A 23 10.83 -11.60 -30.81
N TYR A 24 12.05 -12.12 -31.04
CA TYR A 24 13.12 -11.33 -31.65
C TYR A 24 12.74 -10.82 -33.04
N TYR A 25 12.06 -11.60 -33.87
CA TYR A 25 11.62 -11.14 -35.19
C TYR A 25 10.34 -10.29 -35.16
N SER A 26 9.36 -10.56 -34.27
CA SER A 26 8.18 -9.70 -34.16
C SER A 26 8.51 -8.35 -33.51
N VAL A 27 9.29 -8.36 -32.42
CA VAL A 27 9.81 -7.17 -31.73
C VAL A 27 10.81 -6.44 -32.62
N LYS A 28 11.72 -7.10 -33.33
CA LYS A 28 12.61 -6.42 -34.30
C LYS A 28 11.86 -5.84 -35.49
N HIS A 29 10.79 -6.46 -35.99
CA HIS A 29 9.97 -5.87 -37.05
C HIS A 29 9.10 -4.70 -36.55
N LEU A 30 8.56 -4.78 -35.33
CA LEU A 30 7.81 -3.69 -34.71
C LEU A 30 8.74 -2.52 -34.34
N ILE A 31 9.88 -2.80 -33.71
CA ILE A 31 10.97 -1.84 -33.45
C ILE A 31 11.56 -1.28 -34.75
N LYS A 32 11.59 -2.03 -35.86
CA LYS A 32 11.99 -1.46 -37.16
C LYS A 32 10.95 -0.53 -37.77
N LYS A 33 9.67 -0.73 -37.46
CA LYS A 33 8.56 0.02 -38.06
C LYS A 33 8.25 1.31 -37.29
N GLU A 34 8.52 1.31 -35.98
CA GLU A 34 8.56 2.49 -35.11
C GLU A 34 9.95 2.62 -34.49
N SER A 35 10.98 2.76 -35.32
CA SER A 35 12.36 2.89 -34.86
C SER A 35 12.46 3.88 -33.71
N LEU A 36 12.93 3.40 -32.55
CA LEU A 36 13.59 4.20 -31.53
C LEU A 36 14.33 5.33 -32.26
N PRO A 37 14.19 6.60 -31.86
CA PRO A 37 15.10 7.61 -32.37
C PRO A 37 16.50 7.06 -32.11
N ILE A 38 17.22 6.76 -33.19
CA ILE A 38 18.61 6.31 -33.14
C ILE A 38 19.39 7.55 -32.74
N THR A 39 19.29 7.96 -31.47
CA THR A 39 20.27 8.84 -30.88
C THR A 39 21.47 7.97 -30.60
N LEU A 40 22.54 8.27 -31.32
CA LEU A 40 23.88 7.70 -31.23
C LEU A 40 24.55 7.97 -29.85
N GLU A 41 23.76 8.25 -28.83
CA GLU A 41 24.22 8.67 -27.51
C GLU A 41 24.44 7.45 -26.64
N THR A 42 25.70 7.24 -26.28
CA THR A 42 26.09 6.26 -25.28
C THR A 42 26.53 6.98 -24.01
N PRO A 43 26.48 6.33 -22.84
CA PRO A 43 26.81 6.96 -21.56
C PRO A 43 28.23 7.52 -21.50
N GLU A 44 29.14 6.98 -22.33
CA GLU A 44 30.52 7.41 -22.46
C GLU A 44 30.67 8.72 -23.25
N THR A 45 29.67 9.08 -24.07
CA THR A 45 29.70 10.22 -24.98
C THR A 45 29.02 11.48 -24.44
N VAL A 46 28.22 11.37 -23.38
CA VAL A 46 27.46 12.49 -22.79
C VAL A 46 27.81 12.69 -21.32
N VAL A 47 27.56 13.89 -20.81
CA VAL A 47 27.84 14.26 -19.41
C VAL A 47 26.60 14.06 -18.57
N PHE A 48 26.74 13.39 -17.42
CA PHE A 48 25.69 13.29 -16.41
C PHE A 48 25.98 14.27 -15.28
N PHE A 49 25.09 15.22 -15.06
CA PHE A 49 25.32 16.26 -14.05
C PHE A 49 24.06 16.63 -13.28
N SER A 50 24.27 17.19 -12.09
CA SER A 50 23.21 17.64 -11.19
C SER A 50 23.57 18.97 -10.56
N LEU A 51 22.57 19.66 -10.00
CA LEU A 51 22.75 20.91 -9.29
C LEU A 51 22.90 20.64 -7.79
N GLY A 52 24.07 20.97 -7.25
CA GLY A 52 24.42 20.82 -5.84
C GLY A 52 24.02 22.03 -4.99
N GLU A 53 24.62 22.11 -3.81
CA GLU A 53 24.39 23.21 -2.88
C GLU A 53 25.25 24.43 -3.20
N PHE A 54 24.72 25.58 -2.81
CA PHE A 54 25.39 26.88 -2.89
C PHE A 54 25.88 27.29 -1.51
N GLU A 55 27.19 27.52 -1.40
CA GLU A 55 27.86 27.94 -0.18
C GLU A 55 27.89 29.46 -0.08
N THR A 56 28.00 30.01 1.12
CA THR A 56 28.13 31.45 1.37
C THR A 56 29.44 31.76 2.11
N LYS A 57 30.09 32.87 1.78
CA LYS A 57 31.24 33.44 2.51
C LYS A 57 30.87 34.78 3.13
N GLY A 58 31.18 34.95 4.42
CA GLY A 58 30.97 36.18 5.20
C GLY A 58 29.63 36.23 5.97
N ASP A 59 29.50 37.23 6.84
CA ASP A 59 28.28 37.50 7.61
C ASP A 59 27.39 38.49 6.83
N GLY A 60 26.11 38.14 6.59
CA GLY A 60 25.14 39.02 5.91
C GLY A 60 24.78 38.63 4.46
N PHE A 61 24.46 37.36 4.20
CA PHE A 61 24.03 36.88 2.88
C PHE A 61 22.51 36.96 2.66
N ASP A 62 22.08 37.17 1.42
CA ASP A 62 20.66 37.18 1.03
C ASP A 62 20.22 35.80 0.51
N LEU A 63 19.62 35.01 1.42
CA LEU A 63 19.10 33.68 1.16
C LEU A 63 18.06 33.66 0.02
N LYS A 64 17.22 34.69 -0.08
CA LYS A 64 16.14 34.75 -1.08
C LYS A 64 16.69 34.80 -2.50
N THR A 65 17.72 35.60 -2.72
CA THR A 65 18.40 35.62 -4.02
C THR A 65 19.08 34.31 -4.35
N ILE A 66 19.73 33.65 -3.39
CA ILE A 66 20.37 32.35 -3.64
C ILE A 66 19.31 31.31 -4.05
N GLN A 67 18.19 31.27 -3.34
CA GLN A 67 17.09 30.36 -3.60
C GLN A 67 16.47 30.58 -4.98
N VAL A 68 16.08 31.82 -5.31
CA VAL A 68 15.45 32.12 -6.61
C VAL A 68 16.41 31.87 -7.77
N SER A 69 17.70 32.21 -7.63
CA SER A 69 18.71 31.90 -8.64
C SER A 69 18.89 30.39 -8.82
N LYS A 70 18.87 29.60 -7.74
CA LYS A 70 18.91 28.13 -7.82
C LYS A 70 17.69 27.56 -8.57
N LEU A 71 16.49 28.07 -8.31
CA LEU A 71 15.26 27.64 -8.99
C LEU A 71 15.24 28.01 -10.48
N ILE A 72 15.67 29.22 -10.83
CA ILE A 72 15.79 29.63 -12.24
C ILE A 72 16.81 28.74 -12.94
N LEU A 73 17.97 28.50 -12.32
CA LEU A 73 19.01 27.65 -12.89
C LEU A 73 18.52 26.19 -13.08
N ASP A 74 17.84 25.61 -12.10
CA ASP A 74 17.24 24.27 -12.22
C ASP A 74 16.30 24.19 -13.44
N TYR A 75 15.40 25.17 -13.60
CA TYR A 75 14.51 25.25 -14.75
C TYR A 75 15.27 25.36 -16.09
N GLN A 76 16.35 26.15 -16.15
CA GLN A 76 17.14 26.27 -17.37
C GLN A 76 17.90 24.97 -17.71
N LEU A 77 18.48 24.30 -16.71
CA LEU A 77 19.25 23.07 -16.91
C LEU A 77 18.39 21.89 -17.37
N GLN A 78 17.09 21.85 -17.04
CA GLN A 78 16.14 20.84 -17.55
C GLN A 78 16.01 20.85 -19.08
N LYS A 79 16.29 21.99 -19.71
CA LYS A 79 16.20 22.21 -21.16
C LYS A 79 17.49 21.86 -21.92
N THR A 80 18.51 21.35 -21.24
CA THR A 80 19.82 21.01 -21.83
C THR A 80 19.74 19.81 -22.79
N SER A 81 20.34 19.93 -23.97
CA SER A 81 20.56 18.83 -24.94
C SER A 81 22.03 18.40 -24.98
N ASP A 82 22.33 17.25 -25.58
CA ASP A 82 23.70 16.65 -25.65
C ASP A 82 24.36 16.42 -24.26
N GLY A 83 23.57 16.46 -23.19
CA GLY A 83 23.93 16.17 -21.81
C GLY A 83 22.70 15.72 -21.01
N VAL A 84 22.92 15.10 -19.86
CA VAL A 84 21.86 14.57 -19.00
C VAL A 84 21.86 15.30 -17.67
N TYR A 85 20.91 16.24 -17.53
CA TYR A 85 20.61 16.85 -16.24
C TYR A 85 19.73 15.91 -15.41
N LEU A 86 20.18 15.61 -14.18
CA LEU A 86 19.49 14.67 -13.29
C LEU A 86 18.57 15.35 -12.27
N GLY A 87 18.67 16.67 -12.11
CA GLY A 87 17.92 17.47 -11.14
C GLY A 87 18.80 18.03 -10.00
N ILE A 88 18.15 18.58 -8.98
CA ILE A 88 18.81 19.06 -7.75
C ILE A 88 19.27 17.87 -6.91
N GLN A 89 20.57 17.81 -6.60
CA GLN A 89 21.24 16.66 -5.99
C GLN A 89 20.59 16.21 -4.66
N SER A 90 20.08 17.13 -3.85
CA SER A 90 19.42 16.85 -2.57
C SER A 90 18.00 16.30 -2.72
N GLU A 91 17.37 16.49 -3.88
CA GLU A 91 15.95 16.20 -4.13
C GLU A 91 15.75 14.93 -4.99
N ILE A 92 16.80 14.49 -5.68
CA ILE A 92 16.75 13.34 -6.59
C ILE A 92 17.04 12.01 -5.88
N SER A 93 16.59 10.91 -6.48
CA SER A 93 16.75 9.55 -5.94
C SER A 93 18.23 9.19 -5.75
N LEU A 94 18.52 8.25 -4.85
CA LEU A 94 19.89 7.75 -4.65
C LEU A 94 20.51 7.18 -5.95
N ALA A 95 19.71 6.58 -6.82
CA ALA A 95 20.16 6.10 -8.12
C ALA A 95 20.66 7.24 -9.01
N LYS A 96 19.90 8.35 -9.09
CA LYS A 96 20.32 9.56 -9.82
C LYS A 96 21.51 10.25 -9.16
N GLN A 97 21.55 10.31 -7.83
CA GLN A 97 22.71 10.85 -7.10
C GLN A 97 23.99 10.10 -7.43
N ASN A 98 23.93 8.76 -7.45
CA ASN A 98 25.07 7.90 -7.79
C ASN A 98 25.44 7.95 -9.27
N ARG A 99 24.48 8.27 -10.15
CA ARG A 99 24.73 8.41 -11.58
C ARG A 99 25.41 9.72 -11.95
N SER A 100 25.21 10.77 -11.15
CA SER A 100 25.81 12.08 -11.35
C SER A 100 27.33 11.97 -11.40
N GLU A 101 27.95 12.50 -12.43
CA GLU A 101 29.42 12.50 -12.59
C GLU A 101 30.01 13.82 -12.11
N MET A 102 29.29 14.91 -12.43
CA MET A 102 29.63 16.27 -12.05
C MET A 102 28.47 16.88 -11.26
N ILE A 103 28.79 17.54 -10.15
CA ILE A 103 27.83 18.28 -9.34
C ILE A 103 28.21 19.75 -9.42
N LEU A 104 27.32 20.55 -10.00
CA LEU A 104 27.49 21.98 -10.19
C LEU A 104 27.08 22.71 -8.91
N GLY A 105 27.92 23.59 -8.40
CA GLY A 105 27.66 24.38 -7.20
C GLY A 105 28.41 25.68 -7.27
N GLY A 106 28.53 26.37 -6.14
CA GLY A 106 29.37 27.57 -6.11
C GLY A 106 29.37 28.25 -4.76
N ILE A 107 30.24 29.25 -4.65
CA ILE A 107 30.37 30.08 -3.46
C ILE A 107 29.85 31.48 -3.79
N TRP A 108 28.94 31.96 -2.96
CA TRP A 108 28.42 33.31 -2.96
C TRP A 108 29.20 34.18 -1.98
N GLU A 109 29.57 35.37 -2.43
CA GLU A 109 30.19 36.41 -1.59
C GLU A 109 29.46 37.74 -1.85
N PHE A 110 28.77 38.25 -0.84
CA PHE A 110 28.04 39.51 -0.90
C PHE A 110 28.98 40.65 -0.52
N LYS A 111 29.21 41.58 -1.46
CA LYS A 111 30.12 42.73 -1.31
C LYS A 111 29.31 44.02 -1.25
N GLU A 112 29.95 45.11 -0.84
CA GLU A 112 29.30 46.42 -0.73
C GLU A 112 28.66 46.91 -2.04
N LYS A 113 29.28 46.62 -3.20
CA LYS A 113 28.84 47.11 -4.51
C LYS A 113 28.08 46.07 -5.35
N GLY A 114 28.02 44.82 -4.93
CA GLY A 114 27.42 43.75 -5.73
C GLY A 114 27.69 42.35 -5.18
N ILE A 115 27.41 41.35 -6.01
CA ILE A 115 27.47 39.93 -5.65
C ILE A 115 28.55 39.25 -6.48
N SER A 116 29.46 38.54 -5.81
CA SER A 116 30.46 37.67 -6.42
C SER A 116 29.97 36.22 -6.36
N PHE A 117 30.02 35.50 -7.48
CA PHE A 117 29.78 34.06 -7.51
C PHE A 117 31.01 33.35 -8.07
N THR A 118 31.53 32.38 -7.32
CA THR A 118 32.62 31.50 -7.77
C THR A 118 32.04 30.13 -8.09
N PRO A 119 32.03 29.70 -9.36
CA PRO A 119 31.47 28.41 -9.75
C PRO A 119 32.33 27.27 -9.19
N LYS A 120 31.67 26.21 -8.74
CA LYS A 120 32.29 24.97 -8.27
C LYS A 120 31.78 23.81 -9.08
N LEU A 121 32.70 22.91 -9.44
CA LEU A 121 32.38 21.64 -10.05
C LEU A 121 32.99 20.55 -9.18
N ARG A 122 32.14 19.72 -8.56
CA ARG A 122 32.58 18.56 -7.80
C ARG A 122 32.45 17.30 -8.65
N TYR A 123 33.54 16.57 -8.78
CA TYR A 123 33.55 15.25 -9.37
C TYR A 123 33.13 14.19 -8.36
N VAL A 124 32.18 13.34 -8.73
CA VAL A 124 31.66 12.32 -7.80
C VAL A 124 32.66 11.19 -7.58
N GLU A 125 33.30 10.71 -8.64
CA GLU A 125 34.23 9.57 -8.58
C GLU A 125 35.53 9.90 -7.82
N SER A 126 36.20 10.99 -8.19
CA SER A 126 37.46 11.41 -7.56
C SER A 126 37.27 12.18 -6.25
N LYS A 127 36.04 12.63 -5.95
CA LYS A 127 35.70 13.56 -4.86
C LYS A 127 36.49 14.87 -4.91
N SER A 128 37.09 15.21 -6.05
CA SER A 128 37.80 16.48 -6.24
C SER A 128 36.82 17.60 -6.57
N THR A 129 37.20 18.82 -6.21
CA THR A 129 36.45 20.04 -6.54
C THR A 129 37.36 20.97 -7.33
N VAL A 130 36.83 21.50 -8.42
CA VAL A 130 37.47 22.54 -9.23
C VAL A 130 36.66 23.81 -9.07
N GLU A 131 37.36 24.92 -8.84
CA GLU A 131 36.77 26.26 -8.80
C GLU A 131 37.09 26.98 -10.11
N GLY A 132 36.09 27.61 -10.71
CA GLY A 132 36.26 28.44 -11.90
C GLY A 132 36.48 29.91 -11.56
N LYS A 133 36.57 30.74 -12.60
CA LYS A 133 36.73 32.19 -12.45
C LYS A 133 35.47 32.80 -11.81
N SER A 134 35.65 33.58 -10.75
CA SER A 134 34.54 34.32 -10.14
C SER A 134 33.96 35.33 -11.13
N VAL A 135 32.63 35.38 -11.19
CA VAL A 135 31.86 36.45 -11.82
C VAL A 135 31.38 37.44 -10.76
N PHE A 136 31.28 38.72 -11.12
CA PHE A 136 30.81 39.79 -10.24
C PHE A 136 29.71 40.58 -10.94
N VAL A 137 28.58 40.77 -10.26
CA VAL A 137 27.40 41.47 -10.77
C VAL A 137 27.06 42.61 -9.81
N ASN A 138 26.93 43.84 -10.32
CA ASN A 138 26.53 44.98 -9.51
C ASN A 138 25.08 44.81 -9.01
N TYR A 139 24.73 45.38 -7.86
CA TYR A 139 23.35 45.29 -7.37
C TYR A 139 22.33 45.88 -8.37
N GLU A 140 22.69 46.95 -9.07
CA GLU A 140 21.85 47.56 -10.13
C GLU A 140 21.56 46.62 -11.31
N GLU A 141 22.41 45.62 -11.51
CA GLU A 141 22.33 44.64 -12.61
C GLU A 141 21.87 43.26 -12.10
N ARG A 142 21.42 43.16 -10.85
CA ARG A 142 21.13 41.88 -10.17
C ARG A 142 20.17 40.95 -10.94
N GLY A 143 19.31 41.47 -11.80
CA GLY A 143 18.44 40.62 -12.61
C GLY A 143 19.15 39.81 -13.70
N SER A 144 20.40 40.13 -14.06
CA SER A 144 21.27 39.29 -14.90
C SER A 144 22.03 38.20 -14.13
N LEU A 145 21.89 38.14 -12.80
CA LEU A 145 22.67 37.24 -11.95
C LEU A 145 22.50 35.77 -12.34
N SER A 146 21.29 35.31 -12.64
CA SER A 146 21.04 33.91 -13.01
C SER A 146 21.72 33.50 -14.31
N ILE A 147 21.77 34.40 -15.32
CA ILE A 147 22.46 34.12 -16.60
C ILE A 147 23.97 34.14 -16.42
N GLU A 148 24.52 35.08 -15.64
CA GLU A 148 25.96 35.14 -15.34
C GLU A 148 26.43 33.91 -14.56
N ILE A 149 25.62 33.42 -13.61
CA ILE A 149 25.89 32.18 -12.87
C ILE A 149 25.84 30.98 -13.80
N GLN A 150 24.80 30.87 -14.63
CA GLN A 150 24.69 29.78 -15.61
C GLN A 150 25.91 29.76 -16.53
N ASN A 151 26.25 30.90 -17.15
CA ASN A 151 27.44 31.07 -17.98
C ASN A 151 28.71 30.64 -17.26
N SER A 152 28.88 31.07 -16.01
CA SER A 152 30.05 30.74 -15.20
C SER A 152 30.17 29.22 -14.94
N LEU A 153 29.06 28.56 -14.66
CA LEU A 153 29.01 27.10 -14.42
C LEU A 153 29.22 26.30 -15.70
N THR A 154 28.55 26.66 -16.79
CA THR A 154 28.66 25.94 -18.07
C THR A 154 30.05 26.09 -18.68
N ASN A 155 30.64 27.30 -18.60
CA ASN A 155 32.03 27.52 -18.98
C ASN A 155 33.00 26.64 -18.16
N LEU A 156 32.77 26.51 -16.85
CA LEU A 156 33.58 25.63 -16.01
C LEU A 156 33.45 24.16 -16.46
N VAL A 157 32.26 23.70 -16.80
CA VAL A 157 32.05 22.34 -17.34
C VAL A 157 32.80 22.14 -18.66
N GLU A 158 32.65 23.07 -19.61
CA GLU A 158 33.31 22.99 -20.92
C GLU A 158 34.84 23.02 -20.82
N GLU A 159 35.38 23.94 -20.03
CA GLU A 159 36.81 24.01 -19.76
C GLU A 159 37.29 22.72 -19.11
N THR A 160 36.52 22.18 -18.19
CA THR A 160 36.81 20.94 -17.49
C THR A 160 36.86 19.75 -18.45
N ILE A 161 35.89 19.62 -19.36
CA ILE A 161 35.88 18.60 -20.42
C ILE A 161 37.12 18.72 -21.30
N ARG A 162 37.43 19.95 -21.73
CA ARG A 162 38.58 20.27 -22.58
C ARG A 162 39.93 19.96 -21.93
N LEU A 163 40.15 20.44 -20.71
CA LEU A 163 41.43 20.33 -20.00
C LEU A 163 41.73 18.89 -19.56
N ASN A 164 40.72 18.15 -19.13
CA ASN A 164 40.87 16.76 -18.73
C ASN A 164 40.78 15.77 -19.91
N ARG A 165 40.71 16.30 -21.15
CA ARG A 165 40.61 15.51 -22.40
C ARG A 165 39.51 14.46 -22.35
N LEU A 166 38.38 14.80 -21.75
CA LEU A 166 37.21 13.92 -21.71
C LEU A 166 36.65 13.83 -23.13
N ILE A 167 36.35 12.61 -23.60
CA ILE A 167 35.81 12.36 -24.96
C ILE A 167 34.31 12.77 -25.06
N LYS A 168 33.75 13.30 -23.97
CA LYS A 168 32.34 13.69 -23.87
C LYS A 168 32.03 14.89 -24.75
N ARG A 169 30.83 14.91 -25.33
CA ARG A 169 30.30 16.08 -26.03
C ARG A 169 30.07 17.22 -25.06
N ILE A 170 30.26 18.43 -25.56
CA ILE A 170 29.86 19.63 -24.85
C ILE A 170 28.32 19.68 -24.89
N PRO A 171 27.64 19.77 -23.74
CA PRO A 171 26.20 19.94 -23.72
C PRO A 171 25.78 21.22 -24.45
N ASP A 172 24.64 21.17 -25.13
CA ASP A 172 24.03 22.36 -25.72
C ASP A 172 23.14 23.03 -24.67
N TRP A 173 23.62 24.17 -24.17
CA TRP A 173 23.03 24.89 -23.06
C TRP A 173 21.93 25.82 -23.54
N ASN A 174 20.76 25.73 -22.92
CA ASN A 174 19.67 26.68 -23.15
C ASN A 174 19.81 27.84 -22.16
N PHE A 175 20.15 29.03 -22.65
CA PHE A 175 20.35 30.23 -21.84
C PHE A 175 19.10 31.11 -21.81
N VAL A 176 18.96 31.86 -20.72
CA VAL A 176 17.96 32.93 -20.61
C VAL A 176 18.13 33.92 -21.76
N THR A 177 17.06 34.22 -22.48
CA THR A 177 17.10 35.20 -23.58
C THR A 177 17.21 36.61 -23.02
N GLN A 178 17.71 37.57 -23.82
CA GLN A 178 17.80 38.97 -23.37
C GLN A 178 16.44 39.56 -22.98
N GLU A 179 15.35 39.08 -23.57
CA GLU A 179 13.98 39.51 -23.28
C GLU A 179 13.46 38.97 -21.94
N ASP A 180 14.06 37.90 -21.41
CA ASP A 180 13.70 37.27 -20.13
C ASP A 180 14.57 37.72 -18.95
N ILE A 181 15.60 38.55 -19.20
CA ILE A 181 16.44 39.15 -18.15
C ILE A 181 15.60 40.16 -17.37
N LEU A 182 15.56 39.97 -16.05
CA LEU A 182 14.81 40.85 -15.15
C LEU A 182 15.59 42.14 -14.90
N SER A 183 14.88 43.23 -14.61
CA SER A 183 15.46 44.38 -13.91
C SER A 183 15.75 44.01 -12.44
N GLU A 184 16.55 44.83 -11.75
CA GLU A 184 16.82 44.67 -10.32
C GLU A 184 15.52 44.57 -9.51
N SER A 185 14.59 45.50 -9.75
CA SER A 185 13.32 45.55 -9.01
C SER A 185 12.43 44.32 -9.25
N GLU A 186 12.42 43.80 -10.47
CA GLU A 186 11.66 42.60 -10.83
C GLU A 186 12.29 41.35 -10.21
N PHE A 187 13.63 41.26 -10.21
CA PHE A 187 14.35 40.17 -9.57
C PHE A 187 14.16 40.17 -8.06
N VAL A 188 14.27 41.32 -7.39
CA VAL A 188 14.00 41.45 -5.96
C VAL A 188 12.58 41.03 -5.67
N LYS A 189 11.61 41.47 -6.48
CA LYS A 189 10.23 41.05 -6.32
C LYS A 189 10.10 39.54 -6.46
N LEU A 190 10.69 38.92 -7.48
CA LEU A 190 10.67 37.46 -7.69
C LEU A 190 11.32 36.69 -6.53
N SER A 191 12.37 37.23 -5.91
CA SER A 191 13.08 36.60 -4.79
C SER A 191 12.21 36.45 -3.53
N GLU A 192 11.09 37.17 -3.44
CA GLU A 192 10.09 36.96 -2.38
C GLU A 192 9.29 35.66 -2.53
N TRP A 193 9.45 34.94 -3.65
CA TRP A 193 8.80 33.66 -3.88
C TRP A 193 9.22 32.63 -2.84
N GLU A 194 8.23 32.02 -2.19
CA GLU A 194 8.45 31.05 -1.13
C GLU A 194 7.58 29.81 -1.40
N PRO A 195 8.18 28.70 -1.87
CA PRO A 195 7.46 27.47 -2.23
C PRO A 195 6.66 26.85 -1.07
N SER A 196 7.06 27.10 0.18
CA SER A 196 6.46 26.55 1.39
C SER A 196 5.16 27.24 1.82
N ARG A 197 4.76 28.36 1.21
CA ARG A 197 3.51 29.06 1.56
C ARG A 197 2.26 28.29 1.11
N ILE A 198 1.13 28.60 1.74
CA ILE A 198 -0.17 28.02 1.36
C ILE A 198 -0.55 28.43 -0.08
N TRP A 199 -1.37 27.62 -0.74
CA TRP A 199 -1.66 27.74 -2.18
C TRP A 199 -2.26 29.10 -2.56
N GLU A 200 -3.19 29.63 -1.76
CA GLU A 200 -3.87 30.91 -2.01
C GLU A 200 -2.89 32.09 -2.00
N GLU A 201 -1.95 32.10 -1.06
CA GLU A 201 -0.90 33.13 -0.97
C GLU A 201 0.05 33.06 -2.16
N ARG A 202 0.50 31.85 -2.52
CA ARG A 202 1.34 31.62 -3.71
C ARG A 202 0.64 32.10 -4.99
N LYS A 203 -0.67 31.82 -5.11
CA LYS A 203 -1.48 32.25 -6.25
C LYS A 203 -1.62 33.76 -6.33
N SER A 204 -2.02 34.39 -5.23
CA SER A 204 -2.18 35.84 -5.18
C SER A 204 -0.86 36.55 -5.48
N TRP A 205 0.26 36.00 -4.99
CA TRP A 205 1.58 36.55 -5.23
C TRP A 205 1.99 36.46 -6.71
N ILE A 206 1.85 35.29 -7.36
CA ILE A 206 2.17 35.15 -8.80
C ILE A 206 1.30 36.09 -9.64
N GLN A 207 0.02 36.22 -9.31
CA GLN A 207 -0.90 37.14 -10.00
C GLN A 207 -0.56 38.62 -9.79
N SER A 208 0.19 38.96 -8.74
CA SER A 208 0.60 40.34 -8.44
C SER A 208 1.89 40.76 -9.13
N LEU A 209 2.60 39.85 -9.80
CA LEU A 209 3.85 40.17 -10.47
C LEU A 209 3.60 41.15 -11.63
N PRO A 210 4.28 42.31 -11.68
CA PRO A 210 4.06 43.32 -12.72
C PRO A 210 4.73 42.99 -14.05
N PHE A 211 5.39 41.83 -14.14
CA PHE A 211 6.18 41.37 -15.28
C PHE A 211 5.87 39.89 -15.55
N LYS A 212 6.23 39.45 -16.76
CA LYS A 212 6.10 38.06 -17.18
C LYS A 212 7.31 37.68 -18.02
N ASN A 213 7.96 36.59 -17.65
CA ASN A 213 9.04 35.93 -18.38
C ASN A 213 8.80 34.42 -18.42
N GLU A 214 9.65 33.68 -19.12
CA GLU A 214 9.50 32.23 -19.27
C GLU A 214 9.37 31.49 -17.92
N PHE A 215 10.22 31.82 -16.94
CA PHE A 215 10.25 31.16 -15.64
C PHE A 215 9.01 31.46 -14.79
N THR A 216 8.56 32.72 -14.75
CA THR A 216 7.34 33.10 -14.03
C THR A 216 6.08 32.51 -14.67
N GLU A 217 6.06 32.33 -15.99
CA GLU A 217 5.01 31.59 -16.68
C GLU A 217 5.03 30.10 -16.31
N ALA A 218 6.20 29.47 -16.24
CA ALA A 218 6.34 28.10 -15.76
C ALA A 218 5.85 27.93 -14.31
N LEU A 219 6.21 28.86 -13.41
CA LEU A 219 5.71 28.89 -12.03
C LEU A 219 4.18 29.02 -11.97
N TYR A 220 3.60 29.89 -12.80
CA TYR A 220 2.16 30.09 -12.88
C TYR A 220 1.43 28.79 -13.26
N TYR A 221 1.89 28.08 -14.29
CA TYR A 221 1.27 26.81 -14.69
C TYR A 221 1.52 25.70 -13.69
N LYS A 222 2.74 25.60 -13.13
CA LYS A 222 3.05 24.62 -12.06
C LYS A 222 2.08 24.75 -10.88
N LEU A 223 1.80 25.98 -10.46
CA LEU A 223 0.84 26.24 -9.38
C LEU A 223 -0.60 25.89 -9.77
N ARG A 224 -1.00 26.13 -11.03
CA ARG A 224 -2.33 25.74 -11.52
C ARG A 224 -2.49 24.22 -11.59
N LEU A 225 -1.44 23.49 -11.95
CA LEU A 225 -1.44 22.02 -12.01
C LEU A 225 -1.61 21.39 -10.62
N GLU A 226 -1.24 22.07 -9.52
CA GLU A 226 -1.52 21.56 -8.17
C GLU A 226 -3.01 21.33 -7.92
N LYS A 227 -3.89 22.09 -8.60
CA LYS A 227 -5.33 21.84 -8.63
C LYS A 227 -5.65 20.72 -9.61
N GLN A 228 -5.56 19.49 -9.13
CA GLN A 228 -5.82 18.23 -9.85
C GLN A 228 -7.33 18.00 -10.08
N THR A 229 -8.00 18.91 -10.79
CA THR A 229 -9.41 18.77 -11.21
C THR A 229 -9.53 18.72 -12.74
N GLU A 230 -10.41 17.86 -13.26
CA GLU A 230 -10.53 17.64 -14.71
C GLU A 230 -10.79 18.93 -15.51
N GLU A 231 -11.69 19.79 -15.03
CA GLU A 231 -12.01 21.07 -15.67
C GLU A 231 -10.78 21.99 -15.77
N ASN A 232 -10.04 22.14 -14.67
CA ASN A 232 -8.86 22.99 -14.60
C ASN A 232 -7.76 22.49 -15.55
N LEU A 233 -7.51 21.17 -15.58
CA LEU A 233 -6.50 20.57 -16.45
C LEU A 233 -6.87 20.70 -17.94
N LYS A 234 -8.14 20.54 -18.29
CA LYS A 234 -8.63 20.78 -19.67
C LYS A 234 -8.43 22.23 -20.08
N ASP A 235 -8.74 23.17 -19.20
CA ASP A 235 -8.61 24.60 -19.51
C ASP A 235 -7.14 25.00 -19.67
N ILE A 236 -6.24 24.51 -18.80
CA ILE A 236 -4.79 24.68 -18.97
C ILE A 236 -4.34 24.14 -20.33
N TRP A 237 -4.78 22.95 -20.72
CA TRP A 237 -4.37 22.38 -22.01
C TRP A 237 -4.92 23.16 -23.21
N LYS A 238 -6.13 23.71 -23.15
CA LYS A 238 -6.66 24.58 -24.21
C LYS A 238 -5.80 25.84 -24.40
N GLU A 239 -5.29 26.41 -23.32
CA GLU A 239 -4.43 27.60 -23.35
C GLU A 239 -3.04 27.29 -23.90
N VAL A 240 -2.52 26.08 -23.66
CA VAL A 240 -1.11 25.73 -23.89
C VAL A 240 -0.88 24.82 -25.10
N GLY A 241 -1.71 23.80 -25.32
CA GLY A 241 -1.42 22.66 -26.20
C GLY A 241 -1.12 23.05 -27.66
N SER A 242 -1.80 24.07 -28.19
CA SER A 242 -1.59 24.57 -29.56
C SER A 242 -0.90 25.94 -29.62
N ASN A 243 -0.48 26.49 -28.48
CA ASN A 243 0.06 27.84 -28.44
C ASN A 243 1.56 27.83 -28.76
N PRO A 244 2.01 28.43 -29.89
CA PRO A 244 3.42 28.41 -30.28
C PRO A 244 4.31 29.27 -29.38
N ARG A 245 3.74 30.17 -28.57
CA ARG A 245 4.49 31.01 -27.63
C ARG A 245 4.92 30.28 -26.37
N ILE A 246 4.29 29.14 -26.05
CA ILE A 246 4.65 28.37 -24.86
C ILE A 246 5.87 27.48 -25.19
N PRO A 247 6.95 27.52 -24.38
CA PRO A 247 8.10 26.67 -24.56
C PRO A 247 7.73 25.19 -24.57
N SER A 248 8.45 24.42 -25.39
CA SER A 248 8.18 22.98 -25.56
C SER A 248 8.38 22.18 -24.27
N ASP A 249 9.35 22.55 -23.42
CA ASP A 249 9.55 21.88 -22.13
C ASP A 249 8.37 22.14 -21.16
N LEU A 250 7.83 23.36 -21.13
CA LEU A 250 6.64 23.66 -20.33
C LEU A 250 5.42 22.88 -20.83
N LYS A 251 5.23 22.76 -22.16
CA LYS A 251 4.19 21.90 -22.75
C LYS A 251 4.36 20.45 -22.36
N PHE A 252 5.60 19.95 -22.38
CA PHE A 252 5.94 18.60 -21.95
C PHE A 252 5.51 18.35 -20.50
N GLN A 253 5.92 19.21 -19.56
CA GLN A 253 5.60 19.05 -18.13
C GLN A 253 4.09 19.08 -17.88
N ILE A 254 3.36 19.98 -18.56
CA ILE A 254 1.89 20.07 -18.47
C ILE A 254 1.25 18.78 -19.03
N ALA A 255 1.64 18.35 -20.22
CA ALA A 255 1.09 17.14 -20.84
C ALA A 255 1.37 15.89 -20.00
N LYS A 256 2.59 15.75 -19.46
CA LYS A 256 2.97 14.66 -18.53
C LYS A 256 2.09 14.66 -17.29
N ASN A 257 1.91 15.82 -16.64
CA ASN A 257 1.08 15.90 -15.43
C ASN A 257 -0.40 15.55 -15.69
N ILE A 258 -0.96 16.03 -16.80
CA ILE A 258 -2.34 15.69 -17.20
C ILE A 258 -2.46 14.19 -17.50
N ALA A 259 -1.46 13.59 -18.14
CA ALA A 259 -1.42 12.16 -18.40
C ALA A 259 -1.41 11.34 -17.09
N GLU A 260 -0.58 11.74 -16.12
CA GLU A 260 -0.50 11.10 -14.79
C GLU A 260 -1.83 11.22 -14.03
N TYR A 261 -2.51 12.38 -14.10
CA TYR A 261 -3.85 12.57 -13.53
C TYR A 261 -4.86 11.57 -14.09
N TYR A 262 -4.95 11.46 -15.43
CA TYR A 262 -5.89 10.53 -16.06
C TYR A 262 -5.50 9.06 -15.85
N PHE A 263 -4.21 8.76 -15.74
CA PHE A 263 -3.74 7.43 -15.35
C PHE A 263 -4.21 7.06 -13.94
N GLY A 264 -4.08 7.97 -12.97
CA GLY A 264 -4.58 7.76 -11.61
C GLY A 264 -6.11 7.63 -11.50
N LYS A 265 -6.85 8.16 -12.47
CA LYS A 265 -8.31 7.98 -12.63
C LYS A 265 -8.69 6.69 -13.34
N SER A 266 -7.72 5.88 -13.78
CA SER A 266 -7.93 4.71 -14.63
C SER A 266 -8.58 5.02 -15.99
N GLU A 267 -8.43 6.26 -16.49
CA GLU A 267 -8.90 6.69 -17.82
C GLU A 267 -7.76 6.58 -18.85
N TYR A 268 -7.30 5.34 -19.08
CA TYR A 268 -6.10 5.06 -19.88
C TYR A 268 -6.10 5.65 -21.30
N PRO A 269 -7.22 5.69 -22.05
CA PRO A 269 -7.23 6.30 -23.38
C PRO A 269 -6.91 7.81 -23.36
N LYS A 270 -7.41 8.55 -22.37
CA LYS A 270 -7.08 9.99 -22.21
C LYS A 270 -5.64 10.15 -21.75
N ALA A 271 -5.20 9.35 -20.77
CA ALA A 271 -3.81 9.37 -20.33
C ALA A 271 -2.83 9.15 -21.48
N LEU A 272 -3.16 8.21 -22.39
CA LEU A 272 -2.39 7.91 -23.58
C LEU A 272 -2.32 9.08 -24.57
N GLU A 273 -3.41 9.84 -24.77
CA GLU A 273 -3.42 11.04 -25.61
C GLU A 273 -2.40 12.07 -25.14
N TYR A 274 -2.45 12.43 -23.85
CA TYR A 274 -1.55 13.42 -23.26
C TYR A 274 -0.11 12.93 -23.13
N ALA A 275 0.10 11.64 -22.82
CA ALA A 275 1.43 11.06 -22.80
C ALA A 275 2.09 11.07 -24.18
N ASN A 276 1.31 10.84 -25.26
CA ASN A 276 1.80 11.00 -26.62
C ASN A 276 2.11 12.46 -26.98
N ALA A 277 1.33 13.42 -26.48
CA ALA A 277 1.65 14.84 -26.64
C ALA A 277 2.99 15.17 -25.97
N ALA A 278 3.20 14.74 -24.72
CA ALA A 278 4.48 14.91 -24.02
C ALA A 278 5.65 14.26 -24.77
N LYS A 279 5.48 13.01 -25.22
CA LYS A 279 6.49 12.30 -26.04
C LYS A 279 6.95 13.12 -27.25
N ARG A 280 6.01 13.71 -28.01
CA ARG A 280 6.30 14.51 -29.22
C ARG A 280 7.12 15.76 -28.92
N GLU A 281 6.87 16.43 -27.79
CA GLU A 281 7.64 17.61 -27.39
C GLU A 281 9.13 17.25 -27.18
N LYS A 282 9.45 16.18 -26.44
CA LYS A 282 10.86 15.75 -26.26
C LYS A 282 11.49 15.23 -27.56
N GLU A 283 10.74 14.54 -28.41
CA GLU A 283 11.23 14.07 -29.72
C GLU A 283 11.58 15.22 -30.68
N THR A 284 10.75 16.27 -30.70
CA THR A 284 10.96 17.45 -31.55
C THR A 284 12.24 18.19 -31.15
N ASN A 285 12.57 18.25 -29.86
CA ASN A 285 13.79 18.88 -29.35
C ASN A 285 14.98 17.93 -29.21
N LYS A 286 14.87 16.68 -29.68
CA LYS A 286 15.93 15.64 -29.55
C LYS A 286 16.32 15.32 -28.10
N LEU A 287 15.43 15.56 -27.13
CA LEU A 287 15.64 15.31 -25.70
C LEU A 287 15.18 13.89 -25.29
N VAL A 288 15.49 12.90 -26.12
CA VAL A 288 15.01 11.50 -25.94
C VAL A 288 15.92 10.68 -25.03
N PHE A 289 17.15 11.15 -24.79
CA PHE A 289 18.09 10.54 -23.85
C PHE A 289 18.00 11.17 -22.45
N GLN A 290 16.78 11.28 -21.92
CA GLN A 290 16.51 11.85 -20.59
C GLN A 290 15.59 10.93 -19.78
N SER A 291 15.73 10.95 -18.44
CA SER A 291 14.90 10.11 -17.58
C SER A 291 13.41 10.44 -17.71
N GLU A 292 13.07 11.71 -17.89
CA GLU A 292 11.67 12.14 -18.01
C GLU A 292 11.00 11.62 -19.29
N TYR A 293 11.77 11.46 -20.38
CA TYR A 293 11.28 10.82 -21.59
C TYR A 293 11.03 9.33 -21.35
N ALA A 294 11.93 8.65 -20.63
CA ALA A 294 11.73 7.26 -20.22
C ALA A 294 10.48 7.09 -19.33
N ASP A 295 10.20 8.04 -18.43
CA ASP A 295 8.99 8.05 -17.60
C ASP A 295 7.73 8.08 -18.47
N VAL A 296 7.69 8.96 -19.47
CA VAL A 296 6.53 9.12 -20.38
C VAL A 296 6.35 7.89 -21.27
N ILE A 297 7.42 7.35 -21.84
CA ILE A 297 7.37 6.10 -22.61
C ILE A 297 6.88 4.94 -21.73
N SER A 298 7.35 4.88 -20.48
CA SER A 298 6.88 3.90 -19.50
C SER A 298 5.39 4.08 -19.19
N LEU A 299 4.93 5.32 -19.02
CA LEU A 299 3.52 5.64 -18.79
C LEU A 299 2.62 5.20 -19.94
N ILE A 300 3.04 5.43 -21.18
CA ILE A 300 2.33 4.93 -22.38
C ILE A 300 2.21 3.41 -22.32
N GLY A 301 3.33 2.71 -22.07
CA GLY A 301 3.34 1.25 -21.94
C GLY A 301 2.40 0.75 -20.84
N LYS A 302 2.41 1.38 -19.65
CA LYS A 302 1.51 1.06 -18.54
C LYS A 302 0.05 1.25 -18.92
N CYS A 303 -0.30 2.37 -19.56
CA CYS A 303 -1.66 2.63 -20.04
C CYS A 303 -2.13 1.51 -20.99
N LEU A 304 -1.30 1.15 -21.98
CA LEU A 304 -1.63 0.12 -22.96
C LEU A 304 -1.81 -1.27 -22.32
N VAL A 305 -0.96 -1.64 -21.37
CA VAL A 305 -1.11 -2.90 -20.61
C VAL A 305 -2.46 -2.94 -19.89
N LEU A 306 -2.79 -1.87 -19.16
CA LEU A 306 -4.01 -1.82 -18.35
C LEU A 306 -5.29 -1.64 -19.20
N ASP A 307 -5.17 -1.09 -20.41
CA ASP A 307 -6.23 -1.04 -21.45
C ASP A 307 -6.36 -2.37 -22.22
N GLY A 308 -5.51 -3.37 -21.92
CA GLY A 308 -5.54 -4.70 -22.54
C GLY A 308 -4.79 -4.83 -23.88
N LYS A 309 -4.12 -3.77 -24.36
CA LYS A 309 -3.33 -3.74 -25.61
C LYS A 309 -1.89 -4.19 -25.37
N LYS A 310 -1.74 -5.45 -24.99
CA LYS A 310 -0.49 -6.04 -24.49
C LYS A 310 0.62 -6.07 -25.53
N GLU A 311 0.29 -6.40 -26.78
CA GLU A 311 1.24 -6.49 -27.88
C GLU A 311 1.79 -5.13 -28.30
N GLU A 312 1.03 -4.05 -28.13
CA GLU A 312 1.51 -2.69 -28.38
C GLU A 312 2.38 -2.21 -27.20
N ALA A 313 1.97 -2.52 -25.98
CA ALA A 313 2.66 -2.10 -24.76
C ALA A 313 4.11 -2.59 -24.66
N ILE A 314 4.42 -3.77 -25.23
CA ILE A 314 5.75 -4.38 -25.13
C ILE A 314 6.83 -3.48 -25.72
N PHE A 315 6.52 -2.79 -26.82
CA PHE A 315 7.43 -1.88 -27.48
C PHE A 315 7.82 -0.72 -26.55
N TYR A 316 6.82 -0.07 -25.96
CA TYR A 316 7.02 1.07 -25.08
C TYR A 316 7.77 0.68 -23.80
N LEU A 317 7.35 -0.39 -23.11
CA LEU A 317 8.01 -0.83 -21.88
C LEU A 317 9.46 -1.31 -22.11
N THR A 318 9.72 -1.98 -23.24
CA THR A 318 11.09 -2.37 -23.63
C THR A 318 11.94 -1.15 -23.94
N SER A 319 11.38 -0.16 -24.64
CA SER A 319 12.08 1.08 -24.99
C SER A 319 12.43 1.89 -23.75
N ALA A 320 11.47 2.11 -22.84
CA ALA A 320 11.72 2.76 -21.56
C ALA A 320 12.79 2.02 -20.75
N LYS A 321 12.69 0.70 -20.64
CA LYS A 321 13.69 -0.14 -19.96
C LYS A 321 15.09 0.09 -20.54
N LYS A 322 15.23 0.08 -21.86
CA LYS A 322 16.51 0.29 -22.53
C LYS A 322 17.07 1.69 -22.25
N ILE A 323 16.21 2.71 -22.21
CA ILE A 323 16.63 4.07 -21.86
C ILE A 323 17.10 4.12 -20.40
N TYR A 324 16.35 3.56 -19.45
CA TYR A 324 16.79 3.48 -18.05
C TYR A 324 18.12 2.73 -17.88
N GLU A 325 18.30 1.59 -18.55
CA GLU A 325 19.58 0.86 -18.55
C GLU A 325 20.73 1.73 -19.06
N THR A 326 20.51 2.42 -20.18
CA THR A 326 21.54 3.25 -20.79
C THR A 326 21.84 4.45 -19.90
N LEU A 327 20.84 5.04 -19.24
CA LEU A 327 21.05 6.10 -18.26
C LEU A 327 21.67 5.60 -16.93
N GLY A 328 21.78 4.29 -16.70
CA GLY A 328 22.21 3.74 -15.40
C GLY A 328 21.17 3.91 -14.30
N LEU A 329 19.89 4.01 -14.66
CA LEU A 329 18.75 4.29 -13.79
C LEU A 329 17.78 3.10 -13.69
N SER A 330 18.21 1.87 -14.00
CA SER A 330 17.36 0.67 -13.88
C SER A 330 16.83 0.43 -12.46
N PHE A 331 17.55 0.88 -11.44
CA PHE A 331 17.16 0.80 -10.03
C PHE A 331 16.60 2.11 -9.47
N ASP A 332 16.37 3.12 -10.32
CA ASP A 332 15.56 4.27 -9.95
C ASP A 332 14.10 3.82 -9.73
N PRO A 333 13.30 4.46 -8.83
CA PRO A 333 11.91 4.07 -8.60
C PRO A 333 11.08 3.93 -9.88
N MET A 334 11.25 4.82 -10.87
CA MET A 334 10.51 4.73 -12.13
C MET A 334 11.02 3.60 -13.03
N GLY A 335 12.33 3.33 -13.00
CA GLY A 335 12.94 2.18 -13.67
C GLY A 335 12.44 0.85 -13.10
N ILE A 336 12.42 0.72 -11.77
CA ILE A 336 11.90 -0.47 -11.07
C ILE A 336 10.43 -0.69 -11.41
N LEU A 337 9.61 0.36 -11.38
CA LEU A 337 8.20 0.25 -11.72
C LEU A 337 7.99 -0.14 -13.19
N ASN A 338 8.81 0.37 -14.10
CA ASN A 338 8.80 -0.07 -15.50
C ASN A 338 9.13 -1.56 -15.63
N SER A 339 10.19 -2.02 -14.96
CA SER A 339 10.58 -3.43 -14.91
C SER A 339 9.48 -4.32 -14.33
N TYR A 340 8.75 -3.85 -13.32
CA TYR A 340 7.63 -4.61 -12.77
C TYR A 340 6.52 -4.81 -13.82
N PHE A 341 6.07 -3.74 -14.48
CA PHE A 341 5.08 -3.85 -15.56
C PHE A 341 5.59 -4.70 -16.73
N TYR A 342 6.85 -4.52 -17.13
CA TYR A 342 7.47 -5.28 -18.21
C TYR A 342 7.54 -6.77 -17.89
N GLY A 343 7.97 -7.14 -16.68
CA GLY A 343 8.01 -8.52 -16.22
C GLY A 343 6.64 -9.19 -16.24
N LEU A 344 5.58 -8.51 -15.78
CA LEU A 344 4.21 -9.05 -15.83
C LEU A 344 3.67 -9.15 -17.26
N LEU A 345 3.98 -8.19 -18.13
CA LEU A 345 3.63 -8.24 -19.54
C LEU A 345 4.28 -9.44 -20.24
N LEU A 346 5.55 -9.73 -19.93
CA LEU A 346 6.24 -10.93 -20.43
C LEU A 346 5.51 -12.22 -20.01
N HIS A 347 4.99 -12.30 -18.79
CA HIS A 347 4.16 -13.44 -18.37
C HIS A 347 2.91 -13.56 -19.26
N ASP A 348 2.21 -12.45 -19.51
CA ASP A 348 0.99 -12.47 -20.32
C ASP A 348 1.27 -12.83 -21.79
N LEU A 349 2.46 -12.50 -22.30
CA LEU A 349 2.96 -12.91 -23.61
C LEU A 349 3.60 -14.33 -23.60
N SER A 350 3.37 -15.11 -22.54
CA SER A 350 3.86 -16.48 -22.36
C SER A 350 5.40 -16.62 -22.37
N GLN A 351 6.13 -15.58 -21.97
CA GLN A 351 7.59 -15.57 -21.80
C GLN A 351 7.96 -15.73 -20.31
N LEU A 352 7.62 -16.89 -19.74
CA LEU A 352 7.66 -17.12 -18.29
C LEU A 352 9.06 -17.01 -17.69
N GLU A 353 10.10 -17.52 -18.35
CA GLU A 353 11.48 -17.46 -17.86
C GLU A 353 12.02 -16.03 -17.83
N LEU A 354 11.73 -15.24 -18.87
CA LEU A 354 12.10 -13.82 -18.92
C LEU A 354 11.33 -13.02 -17.87
N SER A 355 10.04 -13.31 -17.70
CA SER A 355 9.22 -12.72 -16.65
C SER A 355 9.80 -12.99 -15.26
N ALA A 356 10.14 -14.24 -14.96
CA ALA A 356 10.76 -14.62 -13.69
C ALA A 356 12.10 -13.91 -13.48
N TYR A 357 12.96 -13.85 -14.49
CA TYR A 357 14.25 -13.15 -14.43
C TYR A 357 14.06 -11.66 -14.11
N GLU A 358 13.18 -10.99 -14.84
CA GLU A 358 12.93 -9.56 -14.67
C GLU A 358 12.37 -9.24 -13.28
N LEU A 359 11.34 -9.97 -12.84
CA LEU A 359 10.71 -9.74 -11.53
C LEU A 359 11.63 -10.10 -10.36
N SER A 360 12.48 -11.12 -10.52
CA SER A 360 13.48 -11.46 -9.49
C SER A 360 14.54 -10.37 -9.33
N ALA A 361 14.90 -9.67 -10.41
CA ALA A 361 15.91 -8.61 -10.37
C ALA A 361 15.47 -7.38 -9.55
N ILE A 362 14.17 -7.14 -9.43
CA ILE A 362 13.59 -6.04 -8.65
C ILE A 362 13.14 -6.45 -7.24
N GLN A 363 13.26 -7.73 -6.88
CA GLN A 363 12.88 -8.21 -5.55
C GLN A 363 13.73 -7.51 -4.46
N GLY A 364 13.06 -7.03 -3.41
CA GLY A 364 13.70 -6.29 -2.33
C GLY A 364 14.18 -4.87 -2.71
N LYS A 365 13.84 -4.37 -3.90
CA LYS A 365 14.13 -3.00 -4.36
C LYS A 365 12.94 -2.05 -4.28
N LEU A 366 11.75 -2.59 -4.01
CA LEU A 366 10.53 -1.80 -3.83
C LEU A 366 10.53 -1.11 -2.45
N GLY A 367 10.16 0.17 -2.42
CA GLY A 367 10.12 0.97 -1.18
C GLY A 367 8.90 0.68 -0.29
N ASP A 368 7.88 0.02 -0.83
CA ASP A 368 6.63 -0.29 -0.14
C ASP A 368 6.47 -1.80 0.12
N VAL A 369 6.06 -2.14 1.35
CA VAL A 369 5.83 -3.52 1.78
C VAL A 369 4.66 -4.15 1.02
N TYR A 370 3.61 -3.40 0.69
CA TYR A 370 2.46 -3.94 -0.04
C TYR A 370 2.85 -4.29 -1.47
N GLN A 371 3.54 -3.38 -2.18
CA GLN A 371 4.13 -3.70 -3.48
C GLN A 371 5.00 -4.96 -3.43
N SER A 372 5.81 -5.15 -2.37
CA SER A 372 6.58 -6.37 -2.21
C SER A 372 5.70 -7.62 -2.04
N ILE A 373 4.58 -7.54 -1.30
CA ILE A 373 3.64 -8.65 -1.13
C ILE A 373 3.04 -9.07 -2.49
N TYR A 374 2.64 -8.11 -3.32
CA TYR A 374 2.10 -8.41 -4.66
C TYR A 374 3.18 -8.94 -5.62
N LEU A 375 4.41 -8.42 -5.53
CA LEU A 375 5.54 -8.91 -6.32
C LEU A 375 5.85 -10.37 -6.00
N ASP A 376 5.95 -10.71 -4.72
CA ASP A 376 6.27 -12.08 -4.28
C ASP A 376 5.19 -13.08 -4.72
N TYR A 377 3.91 -12.70 -4.67
CA TYR A 377 2.82 -13.52 -5.22
C TYR A 377 2.93 -13.72 -6.73
N ASN A 378 3.14 -12.63 -7.49
CA ASN A 378 3.27 -12.72 -8.94
C ASN A 378 4.47 -13.59 -9.34
N LEU A 379 5.61 -13.41 -8.68
CA LEU A 379 6.79 -14.22 -8.92
C LEU A 379 6.56 -15.68 -8.54
N ALA A 380 5.91 -15.97 -7.40
CA ALA A 380 5.55 -17.33 -7.02
C ALA A 380 4.61 -17.99 -8.04
N LEU A 381 3.65 -17.24 -8.59
CA LEU A 381 2.74 -17.73 -9.63
C LEU A 381 3.50 -18.12 -10.91
N ILE A 382 4.46 -17.29 -11.32
CA ILE A 382 5.31 -17.57 -12.48
C ILE A 382 6.20 -18.79 -12.22
N LEU A 383 6.83 -18.88 -11.06
CA LEU A 383 7.63 -20.04 -10.66
C LEU A 383 6.80 -21.33 -10.63
N TYR A 384 5.56 -21.27 -10.13
CA TYR A 384 4.63 -22.40 -10.19
C TYR A 384 4.39 -22.85 -11.63
N LYS A 385 4.13 -21.91 -12.55
CA LYS A 385 3.90 -22.22 -13.98
C LYS A 385 5.15 -22.79 -14.66
N LEU A 386 6.35 -22.41 -14.21
CA LEU A 386 7.63 -22.99 -14.64
C LEU A 386 7.94 -24.36 -14.00
N GLY A 387 7.05 -24.89 -13.14
CA GLY A 387 7.27 -26.14 -12.42
C GLY A 387 8.32 -26.02 -11.29
N ARG A 388 8.63 -24.81 -10.83
CA ARG A 388 9.57 -24.53 -9.73
C ARG A 388 8.83 -24.38 -8.41
N TYR A 389 8.18 -25.46 -7.97
CA TYR A 389 7.24 -25.44 -6.84
C TYR A 389 7.88 -25.10 -5.49
N GLU A 390 9.09 -25.62 -5.21
CA GLU A 390 9.82 -25.30 -3.98
C GLU A 390 10.10 -23.79 -3.86
N GLY A 391 10.53 -23.15 -4.96
CA GLY A 391 10.75 -21.71 -5.03
C GLY A 391 9.46 -20.91 -4.82
N ALA A 392 8.37 -21.32 -5.47
CA ALA A 392 7.05 -20.70 -5.27
C ALA A 392 6.60 -20.79 -3.81
N ILE A 393 6.79 -21.94 -3.17
CA ILE A 393 6.45 -22.16 -1.75
C ILE A 393 7.29 -21.29 -0.82
N SER A 394 8.59 -21.18 -1.09
CA SER A 394 9.48 -20.32 -0.30
C SER A 394 9.01 -18.87 -0.33
N LEU A 395 8.72 -18.34 -1.53
CA LEU A 395 8.21 -16.97 -1.71
C LEU A 395 6.87 -16.76 -1.01
N LEU A 396 5.92 -17.70 -1.16
CA LEU A 396 4.60 -17.58 -0.52
C LEU A 396 4.67 -17.60 1.00
N LYS A 397 5.64 -18.32 1.59
CA LYS A 397 5.88 -18.29 3.04
C LYS A 397 6.46 -16.96 3.49
N GLU A 398 7.46 -16.43 2.78
CA GLU A 398 8.03 -15.11 3.08
C GLU A 398 6.98 -14.00 2.94
N GLN A 399 6.20 -14.04 1.86
CA GLN A 399 5.09 -13.14 1.63
C GLN A 399 4.05 -13.24 2.76
N ARG A 400 3.75 -14.45 3.23
CA ARG A 400 2.82 -14.66 4.35
C ARG A 400 3.31 -14.00 5.64
N LYS A 401 4.62 -13.98 5.89
CA LYS A 401 5.20 -13.23 7.03
C LYS A 401 4.86 -11.75 6.94
N LYS A 402 5.12 -11.14 5.78
CA LYS A 402 4.80 -9.71 5.52
C LYS A 402 3.30 -9.41 5.68
N ILE A 403 2.42 -10.31 5.23
CA ILE A 403 0.96 -10.19 5.37
C ILE A 403 0.52 -10.09 6.84
N PHE A 404 1.13 -10.87 7.74
CA PHE A 404 0.80 -10.81 9.16
C PHE A 404 1.45 -9.62 9.86
N GLU A 405 2.71 -9.31 9.54
CA GLU A 405 3.39 -8.12 10.06
C GLU A 405 2.61 -6.83 9.78
N THR A 406 2.00 -6.75 8.59
CA THR A 406 1.14 -5.65 8.14
C THR A 406 -0.34 -5.80 8.52
N SER A 407 -0.73 -6.90 9.18
CA SER A 407 -2.12 -7.15 9.63
C SER A 407 -3.16 -7.10 8.51
N ILE A 408 -2.88 -7.78 7.40
CA ILE A 408 -3.77 -7.89 6.22
C ILE A 408 -4.15 -9.34 5.87
N SER A 409 -4.19 -10.24 6.86
CA SER A 409 -4.44 -11.68 6.65
C SER A 409 -5.80 -12.02 6.02
N ASN A 410 -6.75 -11.09 6.05
CA ASN A 410 -8.10 -11.23 5.49
C ASN A 410 -8.33 -10.39 4.23
N PHE A 411 -7.26 -9.91 3.59
CA PHE A 411 -7.33 -9.24 2.29
C PHE A 411 -7.34 -10.26 1.16
N ASP A 412 -7.91 -9.88 0.02
CA ASP A 412 -8.06 -10.76 -1.15
C ASP A 412 -6.71 -11.37 -1.60
N ILE A 413 -5.60 -10.63 -1.50
CA ILE A 413 -4.26 -11.13 -1.83
C ILE A 413 -3.82 -12.30 -0.94
N ALA A 414 -4.18 -12.30 0.35
CA ALA A 414 -3.82 -13.39 1.26
C ALA A 414 -4.55 -14.68 0.86
N LEU A 415 -5.84 -14.60 0.54
CA LEU A 415 -6.64 -15.74 0.08
C LEU A 415 -6.19 -16.27 -1.28
N GLN A 416 -5.84 -15.38 -2.22
CA GLN A 416 -5.26 -15.79 -3.51
C GLN A 416 -3.90 -16.50 -3.33
N SER A 417 -3.08 -16.01 -2.41
CA SER A 417 -1.77 -16.61 -2.10
C SER A 417 -1.93 -18.00 -1.48
N LEU A 418 -2.95 -18.22 -0.64
CA LEU A 418 -3.28 -19.54 -0.09
C LEU A 418 -3.75 -20.52 -1.16
N LEU A 419 -4.57 -20.08 -2.12
CA LEU A 419 -5.00 -20.91 -3.24
C LEU A 419 -3.78 -21.45 -4.01
N LEU A 420 -2.83 -20.56 -4.34
CA LEU A 420 -1.58 -20.90 -5.03
C LEU A 420 -0.65 -21.77 -4.16
N TYR A 421 -0.58 -21.50 -2.86
CA TYR A 421 0.20 -22.31 -1.92
C TYR A 421 -0.32 -23.75 -1.86
N GLY A 422 -1.65 -23.94 -1.80
CA GLY A 422 -2.28 -25.26 -1.84
C GLY A 422 -1.94 -26.01 -3.13
N ALA A 423 -2.03 -25.33 -4.29
CA ALA A 423 -1.65 -25.93 -5.58
C ALA A 423 -0.18 -26.33 -5.61
N SER A 424 0.72 -25.45 -5.14
CA SER A 424 2.16 -25.72 -5.09
C SER A 424 2.47 -26.91 -4.17
N LYS A 425 1.80 -26.99 -3.00
CA LYS A 425 1.96 -28.11 -2.07
C LYS A 425 1.46 -29.43 -2.64
N TYR A 426 0.38 -29.42 -3.42
CA TYR A 426 -0.05 -30.60 -4.13
C TYR A 426 1.03 -31.11 -5.08
N GLN A 427 1.63 -30.22 -5.87
CA GLN A 427 2.65 -30.58 -6.86
C GLN A 427 3.94 -31.13 -6.22
N GLU A 428 4.26 -30.73 -4.99
CA GLU A 428 5.31 -31.36 -4.17
C GLU A 428 4.93 -32.73 -3.58
N GLY A 429 3.70 -33.20 -3.76
CA GLY A 429 3.20 -34.46 -3.17
C GLY A 429 2.51 -34.31 -1.81
N ASN A 430 2.39 -33.08 -1.27
CA ASN A 430 1.78 -32.81 0.03
C ASN A 430 0.26 -32.59 -0.07
N TRP A 431 -0.47 -33.61 -0.52
CA TRP A 431 -1.90 -33.49 -0.85
C TRP A 431 -2.82 -33.19 0.34
N SER A 432 -2.48 -33.71 1.54
CA SER A 432 -3.24 -33.44 2.77
C SER A 432 -3.18 -31.96 3.15
N VAL A 433 -2.03 -31.32 2.96
CA VAL A 433 -1.84 -29.89 3.18
C VAL A 433 -2.63 -29.08 2.16
N ALA A 434 -2.57 -29.47 0.87
CA ALA A 434 -3.35 -28.82 -0.18
C ALA A 434 -4.86 -28.85 0.13
N LYS A 435 -5.39 -30.03 0.48
CA LYS A 435 -6.78 -30.21 0.89
C LYS A 435 -7.15 -29.30 2.05
N SER A 436 -6.37 -29.33 3.12
CA SER A 436 -6.63 -28.54 4.33
C SER A 436 -6.64 -27.04 4.07
N VAL A 437 -5.72 -26.54 3.24
CA VAL A 437 -5.65 -25.13 2.84
C VAL A 437 -6.90 -24.74 2.05
N TRP A 438 -7.29 -25.52 1.04
CA TRP A 438 -8.47 -25.22 0.24
C TRP A 438 -9.78 -25.34 1.04
N GLU A 439 -9.91 -26.35 1.90
CA GLU A 439 -11.05 -26.45 2.81
C GLU A 439 -11.14 -25.24 3.76
N SER A 440 -10.00 -24.66 4.18
CA SER A 440 -10.01 -23.45 5.00
C SER A 440 -10.57 -22.22 4.26
N ILE A 441 -10.30 -22.09 2.96
CA ILE A 441 -10.89 -21.04 2.11
C ILE A 441 -12.40 -21.32 1.92
N LEU A 442 -12.77 -22.58 1.65
CA LEU A 442 -14.18 -22.98 1.48
C LEU A 442 -15.00 -22.69 2.74
N ASN A 443 -14.45 -22.98 3.91
CA ASN A 443 -15.12 -22.77 5.20
C ASN A 443 -15.21 -21.29 5.57
N ALA A 444 -14.38 -20.41 4.99
CA ALA A 444 -14.43 -18.98 5.25
C ALA A 444 -15.77 -18.33 4.85
N LYS A 445 -16.56 -18.97 3.97
CA LYS A 445 -17.90 -18.51 3.59
C LYS A 445 -18.88 -18.37 4.75
N THR A 446 -18.64 -19.07 5.86
CA THR A 446 -19.48 -18.96 7.06
C THR A 446 -19.25 -17.64 7.80
N THR A 447 -18.13 -16.98 7.53
CA THR A 447 -17.71 -15.71 8.16
C THR A 447 -17.78 -14.55 7.16
N TYR A 448 -17.40 -14.78 5.91
CA TYR A 448 -17.37 -13.78 4.85
C TYR A 448 -18.30 -14.14 3.69
N ALA A 449 -18.93 -13.14 3.09
CA ALA A 449 -19.62 -13.30 1.82
C ALA A 449 -18.60 -13.30 0.67
N ILE A 450 -17.97 -14.45 0.40
CA ILE A 450 -16.89 -14.64 -0.60
C ILE A 450 -17.30 -15.52 -1.78
N GLU A 451 -18.55 -15.96 -1.87
CA GLU A 451 -18.99 -16.90 -2.91
C GLU A 451 -18.91 -16.33 -4.33
N ASP A 452 -18.91 -15.00 -4.47
CA ASP A 452 -18.72 -14.26 -5.72
C ASP A 452 -17.25 -14.13 -6.12
N LYS A 453 -16.31 -14.35 -5.20
CA LYS A 453 -14.88 -14.14 -5.41
C LYS A 453 -14.27 -15.26 -6.25
N PRO A 454 -13.36 -14.95 -7.20
CA PRO A 454 -12.72 -15.96 -8.06
C PRO A 454 -12.00 -17.07 -7.29
N TYR A 455 -11.23 -16.72 -6.24
CA TYR A 455 -10.46 -17.70 -5.47
C TYR A 455 -11.35 -18.73 -4.75
N TYR A 456 -12.57 -18.37 -4.36
CA TYR A 456 -13.51 -19.30 -3.75
C TYR A 456 -14.02 -20.32 -4.78
N ARG A 457 -14.39 -19.85 -5.97
CA ARG A 457 -14.81 -20.73 -7.08
C ARG A 457 -13.70 -21.67 -7.50
N TYR A 458 -12.47 -21.17 -7.63
CA TYR A 458 -11.30 -21.98 -7.97
C TYR A 458 -10.97 -23.00 -6.88
N THR A 459 -11.14 -22.65 -5.61
CA THR A 459 -11.00 -23.60 -4.49
C THR A 459 -11.95 -24.79 -4.65
N VAL A 460 -13.24 -24.53 -4.94
CA VAL A 460 -14.24 -25.59 -5.15
C VAL A 460 -13.85 -26.48 -6.34
N PHE A 461 -13.43 -25.87 -7.45
CA PHE A 461 -12.96 -26.63 -8.62
C PHE A 461 -11.72 -27.49 -8.31
N ASN A 462 -10.73 -26.93 -7.62
CA ASN A 462 -9.52 -27.65 -7.24
C ASN A 462 -9.79 -28.80 -6.27
N LEU A 463 -10.72 -28.64 -5.32
CA LEU A 463 -11.18 -29.71 -4.44
C LEU A 463 -11.93 -30.82 -5.20
N SER A 464 -12.66 -30.48 -6.26
CA SER A 464 -13.28 -31.46 -7.16
C SER A 464 -12.21 -32.31 -7.85
N ILE A 465 -11.23 -31.68 -8.49
CA ILE A 465 -10.10 -32.37 -9.14
C ILE A 465 -9.37 -33.26 -8.13
N LEU A 466 -9.05 -32.73 -6.95
CA LEU A 466 -8.38 -33.48 -5.89
C LEU A 466 -9.18 -34.73 -5.48
N SER A 467 -10.50 -34.60 -5.32
CA SER A 467 -11.38 -35.71 -4.94
C SER A 467 -11.42 -36.79 -6.01
N LEU A 468 -11.49 -36.39 -7.30
CA LEU A 468 -11.44 -37.30 -8.43
C LEU A 468 -10.12 -38.08 -8.47
N GLN A 469 -8.99 -37.41 -8.29
CA GLN A 469 -7.65 -38.04 -8.23
C GLN A 469 -7.49 -39.01 -7.04
N ARG A 470 -8.35 -38.90 -6.03
CA ARG A 470 -8.40 -39.79 -4.86
C ARG A 470 -9.51 -40.83 -4.97
N ASN A 471 -10.08 -41.03 -6.16
CA ASN A 471 -11.18 -41.95 -6.45
C ASN A 471 -12.45 -41.70 -5.61
N ASN A 472 -12.67 -40.46 -5.17
CA ASN A 472 -13.91 -40.06 -4.50
C ASN A 472 -14.82 -39.30 -5.48
N VAL A 473 -15.48 -40.06 -6.35
CA VAL A 473 -16.28 -39.54 -7.46
C VAL A 473 -17.49 -38.74 -6.97
N GLU A 474 -18.19 -39.22 -5.94
CA GLU A 474 -19.37 -38.54 -5.41
C GLU A 474 -19.03 -37.15 -4.86
N GLN A 475 -17.98 -37.06 -4.03
CA GLN A 475 -17.52 -35.78 -3.49
C GLN A 475 -17.01 -34.84 -4.61
N SER A 476 -16.33 -35.40 -5.62
CA SER A 476 -15.91 -34.65 -6.79
C SER A 476 -17.09 -34.01 -7.52
N GLU A 477 -18.16 -34.78 -7.77
CA GLU A 477 -19.37 -34.30 -8.43
C GLU A 477 -20.08 -33.20 -7.62
N GLN A 478 -20.15 -33.35 -6.30
CA GLN A 478 -20.75 -32.34 -5.42
C GLN A 478 -20.04 -30.99 -5.54
N TYR A 479 -18.70 -31.00 -5.44
CA TYR A 479 -17.91 -29.78 -5.63
C TYR A 479 -18.05 -29.23 -7.05
N TYR A 480 -18.00 -30.08 -8.08
CA TYR A 480 -18.12 -29.62 -9.46
C TYR A 480 -19.49 -28.96 -9.74
N LYS A 481 -20.59 -29.53 -9.25
CA LYS A 481 -21.93 -28.92 -9.34
C LYS A 481 -21.97 -27.55 -8.68
N GLN A 482 -21.31 -27.40 -7.52
CA GLN A 482 -21.20 -26.11 -6.85
C GLN A 482 -20.38 -25.11 -7.68
N TYR A 483 -19.25 -25.54 -8.26
CA TYR A 483 -18.43 -24.71 -9.15
C TYR A 483 -19.22 -24.21 -10.36
N VAL A 484 -19.96 -25.10 -11.03
CA VAL A 484 -20.81 -24.76 -12.18
C VAL A 484 -21.87 -23.73 -11.80
N LYS A 485 -22.52 -23.88 -10.63
CA LYS A 485 -23.55 -22.94 -10.15
C LYS A 485 -22.99 -21.52 -9.90
N LEU A 486 -21.74 -21.43 -9.46
CA LEU A 486 -21.09 -20.14 -9.11
C LEU A 486 -20.35 -19.49 -10.28
N SER A 487 -20.12 -20.23 -11.36
CA SER A 487 -19.30 -19.78 -12.48
C SER A 487 -20.17 -19.20 -13.60
N PRO A 488 -19.79 -18.05 -14.18
CA PRO A 488 -20.41 -17.57 -15.41
C PRO A 488 -20.32 -18.61 -16.51
N TYR A 489 -21.37 -18.75 -17.33
CA TYR A 489 -21.48 -19.81 -18.34
C TYR A 489 -20.23 -19.95 -19.23
N GLY A 490 -19.67 -18.83 -19.70
CA GLY A 490 -18.46 -18.81 -20.55
C GLY A 490 -17.13 -19.07 -19.83
N GLN A 491 -17.14 -19.28 -18.51
CA GLN A 491 -15.93 -19.53 -17.71
C GLN A 491 -15.90 -20.94 -17.12
N ILE A 492 -16.95 -21.75 -17.31
CA ILE A 492 -17.01 -23.11 -16.81
C ILE A 492 -15.96 -23.96 -17.53
N GLN A 493 -15.08 -24.56 -16.75
CA GLN A 493 -14.05 -25.48 -17.23
C GLN A 493 -14.51 -26.92 -16.99
N PRO A 494 -14.36 -27.83 -17.97
CA PRO A 494 -14.58 -29.25 -17.74
C PRO A 494 -13.55 -29.80 -16.76
N LEU A 495 -13.88 -30.89 -16.06
CA LEU A 495 -12.90 -31.61 -15.26
C LEU A 495 -11.79 -32.14 -16.19
N PRO A 496 -10.52 -31.76 -15.96
CA PRO A 496 -9.45 -32.11 -16.87
C PRO A 496 -9.03 -33.57 -16.71
N SER A 497 -8.58 -34.19 -17.81
CA SER A 497 -8.01 -35.54 -17.79
C SER A 497 -6.65 -35.60 -17.08
N ASN A 498 -5.90 -34.48 -17.09
CA ASN A 498 -4.65 -34.29 -16.37
C ASN A 498 -4.86 -33.34 -15.20
N VAL A 499 -4.09 -33.49 -14.11
CA VAL A 499 -4.19 -32.60 -12.95
C VAL A 499 -3.71 -31.20 -13.32
N SER A 500 -4.67 -30.28 -13.49
CA SER A 500 -4.42 -28.86 -13.68
C SER A 500 -5.36 -28.08 -12.78
N PHE A 501 -4.80 -27.31 -11.86
CA PHE A 501 -5.58 -26.49 -10.93
C PHE A 501 -5.83 -25.11 -11.49
N GLU A 502 -7.00 -24.55 -11.18
CA GLU A 502 -7.28 -23.13 -11.37
C GLU A 502 -6.58 -22.35 -10.27
N ILE A 503 -5.62 -21.54 -10.67
CA ILE A 503 -4.82 -20.67 -9.81
C ILE A 503 -5.07 -19.22 -10.23
N GLY A 504 -4.85 -18.27 -9.32
CA GLY A 504 -5.09 -16.86 -9.61
C GLY A 504 -4.28 -16.32 -10.80
N ARG A 505 -4.56 -15.08 -11.19
CA ARG A 505 -3.85 -14.37 -12.26
C ARG A 505 -2.78 -13.47 -11.67
N VAL A 506 -1.85 -13.01 -12.52
CA VAL A 506 -0.94 -11.92 -12.14
C VAL A 506 -1.75 -10.65 -11.84
N ILE A 507 -1.27 -9.86 -10.89
CA ILE A 507 -1.91 -8.61 -10.45
C ILE A 507 -0.96 -7.46 -10.78
N TYR A 508 -1.40 -6.53 -11.62
CA TYR A 508 -0.60 -5.37 -12.02
C TYR A 508 -0.62 -4.28 -10.94
N PRO A 509 0.46 -3.49 -10.81
CA PRO A 509 0.41 -2.27 -10.01
C PRO A 509 -0.73 -1.36 -10.44
N TYR A 510 -1.26 -0.59 -9.48
CA TYR A 510 -2.44 0.28 -9.65
C TYR A 510 -3.77 -0.45 -9.92
N THR A 511 -3.80 -1.79 -9.90
CA THR A 511 -5.04 -2.58 -10.04
C THR A 511 -5.51 -3.22 -8.74
N TRP A 512 -4.67 -3.20 -7.71
CA TRP A 512 -5.03 -3.70 -6.38
C TRP A 512 -5.56 -2.57 -5.48
N THR A 513 -6.39 -2.95 -4.51
CA THR A 513 -6.84 -2.02 -3.47
C THR A 513 -5.73 -1.87 -2.45
N ASP A 514 -5.14 -0.68 -2.36
CA ASP A 514 -4.20 -0.39 -1.27
C ASP A 514 -4.95 -0.55 0.07
N PRO A 515 -4.37 -1.25 1.05
CA PRO A 515 -4.87 -1.27 2.41
C PRO A 515 -4.73 0.14 3.00
N THR A 516 -5.63 1.04 2.63
CA THR A 516 -5.71 2.39 3.21
C THR A 516 -6.05 2.27 4.69
N SER A 517 -6.04 3.38 5.42
CA SER A 517 -6.20 3.54 6.86
C SER A 517 -7.45 2.88 7.51
N SER A 518 -8.23 2.06 6.79
CA SER A 518 -9.29 1.25 7.34
C SER A 518 -8.73 0.19 8.30
N LEU A 519 -9.37 0.12 9.47
CA LEU A 519 -9.04 -0.88 10.49
C LEU A 519 -9.37 -2.31 10.02
N PHE A 520 -10.17 -2.46 8.96
CA PHE A 520 -10.66 -3.73 8.43
C PHE A 520 -10.45 -3.84 6.92
N SER A 521 -10.35 -5.07 6.39
CA SER A 521 -10.50 -5.36 4.96
C SER A 521 -11.94 -5.15 4.49
N ASP A 522 -12.17 -5.05 3.18
CA ASP A 522 -13.54 -4.92 2.63
C ASP A 522 -14.46 -6.07 3.06
N LEU A 523 -13.91 -7.29 3.19
CA LEU A 523 -14.65 -8.47 3.64
C LEU A 523 -15.04 -8.34 5.11
N GLU A 524 -14.09 -7.93 5.96
CA GLU A 524 -14.30 -7.72 7.39
C GLU A 524 -15.28 -6.57 7.63
N GLU A 525 -15.12 -5.44 6.95
CA GLU A 525 -16.03 -4.31 7.05
C GLU A 525 -17.45 -4.71 6.63
N LYS A 526 -17.61 -5.41 5.51
CA LYS A 526 -18.93 -5.88 5.05
C LYS A 526 -19.59 -6.77 6.09
N THR A 527 -18.84 -7.69 6.71
CA THR A 527 -19.35 -8.56 7.78
C THR A 527 -19.74 -7.76 9.03
N ILE A 528 -18.87 -6.87 9.53
CA ILE A 528 -19.13 -6.07 10.73
C ILE A 528 -20.29 -5.11 10.53
N ARG A 529 -20.27 -4.34 9.43
CA ARG A 529 -21.34 -3.42 9.04
C ARG A 529 -22.67 -4.14 8.90
N SER A 530 -22.65 -5.42 8.52
CA SER A 530 -23.88 -6.21 8.44
C SER A 530 -24.61 -6.28 9.77
N TYR A 531 -23.97 -6.20 10.93
CA TYR A 531 -24.65 -6.27 12.23
C TYR A 531 -25.20 -4.90 12.70
N THR A 532 -24.46 -3.83 12.40
CA THR A 532 -24.66 -2.49 12.96
C THR A 532 -25.96 -1.81 12.55
N GLY A 533 -26.52 -0.97 13.43
CA GLY A 533 -27.66 -0.10 13.16
C GLY A 533 -28.97 -0.82 12.79
N ARG A 534 -29.12 -2.10 13.13
CA ARG A 534 -30.32 -2.89 12.85
C ARG A 534 -31.44 -2.70 13.86
N TYR A 535 -31.17 -2.05 14.99
CA TYR A 535 -32.10 -1.96 16.10
C TYR A 535 -32.13 -0.55 16.71
N LEU A 536 -33.29 0.09 16.72
CA LEU A 536 -33.46 1.42 17.32
C LEU A 536 -33.66 1.29 18.84
N PHE A 537 -32.58 1.32 19.61
CA PHE A 537 -32.63 1.07 21.06
C PHE A 537 -33.64 1.96 21.79
N GLN A 538 -33.67 3.27 21.51
CA GLN A 538 -34.50 4.24 22.25
C GLN A 538 -36.01 4.06 22.05
N THR A 539 -36.46 3.42 20.96
CA THR A 539 -37.89 3.29 20.65
C THR A 539 -38.50 1.99 21.17
N GLN A 540 -37.76 1.23 21.97
CA GLN A 540 -38.09 -0.16 22.31
C GLN A 540 -38.48 -0.29 23.77
N ASP A 541 -39.41 -1.21 24.03
CA ASP A 541 -39.85 -1.50 25.39
C ASP A 541 -38.67 -1.97 26.25
N GLU A 542 -38.67 -1.53 27.50
CA GLU A 542 -37.61 -1.85 28.48
C GLU A 542 -37.39 -3.37 28.62
N GLU A 543 -38.45 -4.18 28.56
CA GLU A 543 -38.35 -5.65 28.60
C GLU A 543 -37.56 -6.22 27.41
N ILE A 544 -37.71 -5.62 26.22
CA ILE A 544 -36.99 -6.05 25.02
C ILE A 544 -35.53 -5.58 25.10
N ARG A 545 -35.29 -4.37 25.62
CA ARG A 545 -33.95 -3.81 25.84
C ARG A 545 -33.14 -4.62 26.86
N ALA A 546 -33.76 -5.00 27.97
CA ALA A 546 -33.16 -5.76 29.06
C ALA A 546 -33.16 -7.28 28.81
N ARG A 547 -33.73 -7.76 27.70
CA ARG A 547 -33.96 -9.18 27.44
C ARG A 547 -32.65 -9.93 27.51
N THR A 548 -32.51 -10.80 28.48
CA THR A 548 -31.38 -11.72 28.64
C THR A 548 -31.86 -12.97 29.38
N TYR A 549 -31.22 -14.11 29.14
CA TYR A 549 -31.63 -15.38 29.73
C TYR A 549 -30.43 -16.32 29.86
N GLU A 550 -30.56 -17.33 30.73
CA GLU A 550 -29.52 -18.31 30.99
C GLU A 550 -29.11 -19.04 29.69
N ASN A 551 -27.82 -19.30 29.53
CA ASN A 551 -27.22 -19.97 28.37
C ASN A 551 -27.34 -19.25 27.01
N ARG A 552 -27.85 -18.01 26.97
CA ARG A 552 -27.97 -17.24 25.72
C ARG A 552 -26.64 -17.12 24.95
N LEU A 553 -25.56 -16.77 25.65
CA LEU A 553 -24.23 -16.55 25.07
C LEU A 553 -23.21 -17.63 25.46
N GLU A 554 -23.70 -18.86 25.71
CA GLU A 554 -22.89 -20.00 26.17
C GLU A 554 -21.73 -20.33 25.21
N ASP A 555 -21.89 -20.10 23.91
CA ASP A 555 -20.83 -20.35 22.93
C ASP A 555 -19.58 -19.47 23.16
N THR A 556 -19.73 -18.30 23.80
CA THR A 556 -18.58 -17.52 24.30
C THR A 556 -17.86 -18.26 25.42
N ASN A 557 -18.62 -18.84 26.35
CA ASN A 557 -18.06 -19.56 27.48
C ASN A 557 -17.36 -20.83 27.02
N LEU A 558 -17.92 -21.55 26.05
CA LEU A 558 -17.28 -22.73 25.44
C LEU A 558 -15.96 -22.35 24.76
N PHE A 559 -15.94 -21.27 23.98
CA PHE A 559 -14.71 -20.76 23.37
C PHE A 559 -13.66 -20.42 24.44
N LEU A 560 -14.06 -19.70 25.49
CA LEU A 560 -13.16 -19.31 26.58
C LEU A 560 -12.69 -20.52 27.41
N ASP A 561 -13.53 -21.54 27.60
CA ASP A 561 -13.14 -22.77 28.29
C ASP A 561 -12.06 -23.49 27.49
N ASP A 562 -12.29 -23.69 26.19
CA ASP A 562 -11.27 -24.26 25.30
C ASP A 562 -9.99 -23.42 25.34
N LEU A 563 -10.09 -22.09 25.28
CA LEU A 563 -8.92 -21.21 25.28
C LEU A 563 -8.15 -21.25 26.62
N LEU A 564 -8.83 -21.28 27.76
CA LEU A 564 -8.23 -21.09 29.09
C LEU A 564 -7.97 -22.39 29.86
N ASN A 565 -8.53 -23.52 29.39
CA ASN A 565 -8.34 -24.83 30.01
C ASN A 565 -7.02 -25.47 29.52
N PRO A 566 -6.01 -25.65 30.39
CA PRO A 566 -4.72 -26.22 30.01
C PRO A 566 -4.82 -27.68 29.55
N LYS A 567 -5.93 -28.38 29.87
CA LYS A 567 -6.20 -29.76 29.47
C LYS A 567 -7.07 -29.89 28.21
N ALA A 568 -7.55 -28.78 27.64
CA ALA A 568 -8.37 -28.83 26.43
C ALA A 568 -7.57 -29.38 25.25
N TYR A 569 -8.20 -30.29 24.49
CA TYR A 569 -7.64 -30.77 23.23
C TYR A 569 -7.91 -29.73 22.14
N LEU A 570 -6.87 -29.01 21.75
CA LEU A 570 -7.01 -27.86 20.87
C LEU A 570 -6.70 -28.19 19.41
N SER A 571 -7.46 -27.55 18.52
CA SER A 571 -7.03 -27.41 17.14
C SER A 571 -5.73 -26.60 17.07
N LYS A 572 -4.96 -26.79 16.01
CA LYS A 572 -3.71 -26.06 15.79
C LYS A 572 -3.91 -24.53 15.84
N SER A 573 -4.97 -24.03 15.21
CA SER A 573 -5.30 -22.60 15.22
C SER A 573 -5.59 -22.07 16.62
N MET A 574 -6.30 -22.86 17.44
CA MET A 574 -6.60 -22.45 18.82
C MET A 574 -5.35 -22.46 19.71
N MET A 575 -4.41 -23.39 19.48
CA MET A 575 -3.11 -23.38 20.17
C MET A 575 -2.32 -22.10 19.87
N ILE A 576 -2.30 -21.70 18.60
CA ILE A 576 -1.62 -20.46 18.17
C ILE A 576 -2.29 -19.24 18.78
N LEU A 577 -3.63 -19.18 18.75
CA LEU A 577 -4.38 -18.09 19.37
C LEU A 577 -4.07 -17.98 20.86
N ARG A 578 -4.07 -19.10 21.58
CA ARG A 578 -3.69 -19.14 22.99
C ARG A 578 -2.29 -18.59 23.21
N LYS A 579 -1.30 -19.04 22.43
CA LYS A 579 0.08 -18.52 22.51
C LYS A 579 0.14 -17.02 22.21
N SER A 580 -0.60 -16.55 21.20
CA SER A 580 -0.69 -15.12 20.84
C SER A 580 -1.22 -14.25 21.99
N LEU A 581 -2.23 -14.75 22.70
CA LEU A 581 -2.91 -14.02 23.77
C LEU A 581 -2.15 -14.05 25.09
N PHE A 582 -1.43 -15.14 25.41
CA PHE A 582 -0.87 -15.39 26.75
C PHE A 582 0.65 -15.66 26.78
N GLY A 583 1.31 -15.84 25.63
CA GLY A 583 2.69 -16.28 25.54
C GLY A 583 2.89 -17.72 26.04
N ASP A 584 4.10 -18.03 26.52
CA ASP A 584 4.45 -19.37 27.05
C ASP A 584 4.11 -19.54 28.55
N LEU A 585 3.47 -18.54 29.17
CA LEU A 585 3.16 -18.55 30.60
C LEU A 585 1.92 -19.42 30.87
N LYS A 586 2.01 -20.37 31.81
CA LYS A 586 0.87 -21.17 32.30
C LYS A 586 -0.13 -20.39 33.18
N LEU A 587 -0.05 -19.05 33.19
CA LEU A 587 -0.73 -18.18 34.15
C LEU A 587 -2.17 -17.80 33.76
N TYR A 588 -2.76 -18.40 32.73
CA TYR A 588 -4.12 -18.05 32.26
C TYR A 588 -5.24 -18.97 32.79
N GLU A 589 -4.91 -19.98 33.60
CA GLU A 589 -5.88 -20.99 34.07
C GLU A 589 -7.06 -20.33 34.80
N ARG A 590 -8.28 -20.73 34.41
CA ARG A 590 -9.55 -20.20 34.96
C ARG A 590 -9.68 -18.68 34.87
N GLY A 591 -9.05 -18.06 33.87
CA GLY A 591 -9.13 -16.64 33.56
C GLY A 591 -8.18 -15.74 34.35
N ASN A 592 -7.16 -16.31 35.01
CA ASN A 592 -6.12 -15.49 35.63
C ASN A 592 -5.43 -14.60 34.57
N GLN A 593 -5.07 -13.38 34.96
CA GLN A 593 -4.56 -12.33 34.04
C GLN A 593 -5.49 -11.92 32.89
N VAL A 594 -6.79 -12.25 32.98
CA VAL A 594 -7.80 -11.80 32.02
C VAL A 594 -8.71 -10.75 32.65
N VAL A 595 -8.98 -9.68 31.91
CA VAL A 595 -10.07 -8.74 32.20
C VAL A 595 -11.12 -8.92 31.11
N PHE A 596 -12.33 -9.30 31.52
CA PHE A 596 -13.48 -9.49 30.64
C PHE A 596 -14.41 -8.29 30.75
N LEU A 597 -14.62 -7.58 29.66
CA LEU A 597 -15.52 -6.44 29.55
C LEU A 597 -16.78 -6.87 28.79
N ASP A 598 -17.93 -6.85 29.45
CA ASP A 598 -19.22 -7.24 28.87
C ASP A 598 -20.04 -5.98 28.59
N ILE A 599 -20.17 -5.60 27.32
CA ILE A 599 -20.90 -4.41 26.89
C ILE A 599 -22.39 -4.75 26.83
N GLY A 600 -23.16 -4.05 27.66
CA GLY A 600 -24.61 -4.24 27.82
C GLY A 600 -25.45 -3.72 26.65
N PRO A 601 -26.76 -4.01 26.66
CA PRO A 601 -27.59 -4.07 27.87
C PRO A 601 -27.80 -5.48 28.45
N GLY A 602 -27.96 -5.57 29.77
CA GLY A 602 -28.42 -6.81 30.44
C GLY A 602 -28.47 -6.74 31.96
N LEU A 603 -27.87 -5.72 32.57
CA LEU A 603 -27.81 -5.54 34.01
C LEU A 603 -29.18 -5.29 34.67
N ASN A 604 -30.11 -4.59 34.02
CA ASN A 604 -31.39 -4.19 34.62
C ASN A 604 -32.50 -5.25 34.54
N HIS A 605 -32.22 -6.46 34.07
CA HIS A 605 -33.24 -7.52 33.99
C HIS A 605 -33.88 -7.79 35.37
N PRO A 606 -35.22 -7.74 35.50
CA PRO A 606 -35.89 -7.68 36.80
C PRO A 606 -35.72 -8.94 37.65
N GLU A 607 -35.58 -10.11 37.01
CA GLU A 607 -35.45 -11.40 37.70
C GLU A 607 -34.03 -11.97 37.69
N SER A 608 -33.14 -11.45 36.84
CA SER A 608 -31.85 -12.10 36.52
C SER A 608 -30.82 -11.06 36.03
N PRO A 609 -30.49 -10.06 36.87
CA PRO A 609 -29.65 -8.93 36.47
C PRO A 609 -28.25 -9.39 36.03
N GLY A 610 -27.85 -9.13 34.78
CA GLY A 610 -26.51 -9.50 34.29
C GLY A 610 -26.25 -11.01 34.21
N VAL A 611 -27.28 -11.83 33.96
CA VAL A 611 -27.17 -13.31 33.99
C VAL A 611 -26.05 -13.89 33.11
N THR A 612 -25.81 -13.29 31.94
CA THR A 612 -24.77 -13.72 31.00
C THR A 612 -23.36 -13.40 31.51
N SER A 613 -23.18 -12.32 32.27
CA SER A 613 -21.92 -11.94 32.91
C SER A 613 -21.68 -12.76 34.18
N GLN A 614 -22.75 -13.03 34.96
CA GLN A 614 -22.70 -13.95 36.10
C GLN A 614 -22.24 -15.36 35.68
N ALA A 615 -22.71 -15.86 34.54
CA ALA A 615 -22.29 -17.14 34.00
C ALA A 615 -20.77 -17.19 33.73
N VAL A 616 -20.21 -16.13 33.13
CA VAL A 616 -18.75 -16.00 32.90
C VAL A 616 -18.01 -15.95 34.25
N ALA A 617 -18.45 -15.10 35.18
CA ALA A 617 -17.82 -14.95 36.49
C ALA A 617 -17.81 -16.26 37.30
N LYS A 618 -18.88 -17.05 37.20
CA LYS A 618 -18.99 -18.37 37.84
C LYS A 618 -18.05 -19.40 37.20
N HIS A 619 -17.96 -19.43 35.87
CA HIS A 619 -17.14 -20.40 35.14
C HIS A 619 -15.64 -20.09 35.28
N PHE A 620 -15.27 -18.80 35.33
CA PHE A 620 -13.89 -18.32 35.39
C PHE A 620 -13.63 -17.47 36.65
N PRO A 621 -13.51 -18.10 37.84
CA PRO A 621 -13.45 -17.37 39.11
C PRO A 621 -12.19 -16.52 39.31
N LYS A 622 -11.14 -16.69 38.49
CA LYS A 622 -9.92 -15.85 38.54
C LYS A 622 -9.92 -14.71 37.52
N MET A 623 -10.97 -14.62 36.69
CA MET A 623 -11.16 -13.57 35.70
C MET A 623 -11.80 -12.34 36.34
N GLU A 624 -11.27 -11.14 36.08
CA GLU A 624 -11.93 -9.89 36.46
C GLU A 624 -13.04 -9.62 35.44
N VAL A 625 -14.31 -9.64 35.87
CA VAL A 625 -15.48 -9.46 34.99
C VAL A 625 -16.08 -8.08 35.24
N VAL A 626 -16.07 -7.23 34.22
CA VAL A 626 -16.63 -5.87 34.25
C VAL A 626 -17.88 -5.84 33.38
N LEU A 627 -19.02 -5.51 33.98
CA LEU A 627 -20.24 -5.19 33.24
C LEU A 627 -20.15 -3.73 32.82
N TRP A 628 -19.95 -3.48 31.54
CA TRP A 628 -19.88 -2.16 30.93
C TRP A 628 -21.26 -1.80 30.38
N GLU A 629 -22.03 -1.08 31.18
CA GLU A 629 -23.47 -0.87 30.97
C GLU A 629 -23.78 0.59 30.73
N LEU A 630 -24.78 0.85 29.89
CA LEU A 630 -25.23 2.20 29.60
C LEU A 630 -25.70 2.88 30.89
N PRO A 631 -25.42 4.18 31.11
CA PRO A 631 -25.78 4.85 32.35
C PRO A 631 -27.27 4.75 32.70
N GLY A 632 -28.16 4.81 31.69
CA GLY A 632 -29.60 4.63 31.88
C GLY A 632 -29.99 3.24 32.38
N GLU A 633 -29.30 2.19 31.95
CA GLU A 633 -29.56 0.81 32.37
C GLU A 633 -29.04 0.56 33.80
N VAL A 634 -27.91 1.16 34.15
CA VAL A 634 -27.39 1.16 35.53
C VAL A 634 -28.36 1.86 36.48
N ASP A 635 -28.90 3.01 36.08
CA ASP A 635 -29.93 3.73 36.84
C ASP A 635 -31.18 2.87 37.09
N LEU A 636 -31.66 2.17 36.06
CA LEU A 636 -32.79 1.27 36.16
C LEU A 636 -32.49 0.08 37.09
N PHE A 637 -31.30 -0.49 36.99
CA PHE A 637 -30.84 -1.54 37.91
C PHE A 637 -30.86 -1.05 39.36
N LEU A 638 -30.28 0.12 39.64
CA LEU A 638 -30.24 0.70 40.98
C LEU A 638 -31.63 1.02 41.53
N LYS A 639 -32.58 1.45 40.69
CA LYS A 639 -33.93 1.83 41.12
C LYS A 639 -34.92 0.66 41.21
N LYS A 640 -34.93 -0.25 40.24
CA LYS A 640 -36.02 -1.24 40.06
C LYS A 640 -35.69 -2.67 40.51
N VAL A 641 -34.43 -3.10 40.41
CA VAL A 641 -34.06 -4.49 40.75
C VAL A 641 -34.09 -4.68 42.28
N LYS A 642 -34.69 -5.78 42.72
CA LYS A 642 -34.84 -6.12 44.15
C LYS A 642 -33.46 -6.23 44.83
N THR A 643 -33.36 -5.73 46.06
CA THR A 643 -32.10 -5.71 46.82
C THR A 643 -31.46 -7.09 46.95
N GLU A 644 -32.27 -8.14 47.18
CA GLU A 644 -31.79 -9.53 47.26
C GLU A 644 -31.06 -10.00 46.00
N LEU A 645 -31.53 -9.59 44.81
CA LEU A 645 -30.91 -9.93 43.53
C LEU A 645 -29.62 -9.13 43.28
N LYS A 646 -29.58 -7.88 43.75
CA LYS A 646 -28.36 -7.06 43.73
C LYS A 646 -27.28 -7.66 44.61
N GLU A 647 -27.62 -8.04 45.84
CA GLU A 647 -26.68 -8.69 46.77
C GLU A 647 -26.16 -10.02 46.22
N LYS A 648 -27.00 -10.78 45.51
CA LYS A 648 -26.56 -12.00 44.80
C LYS A 648 -25.52 -11.69 43.72
N LEU A 649 -25.73 -10.65 42.92
CA LEU A 649 -24.76 -10.20 41.90
C LEU A 649 -23.47 -9.68 42.57
N TYR A 650 -23.60 -8.91 43.64
CA TYR A 650 -22.47 -8.38 44.41
C TYR A 650 -21.71 -9.48 45.16
N GLY A 651 -22.34 -10.62 45.45
CA GLY A 651 -21.69 -11.78 46.05
C GLY A 651 -20.52 -12.35 45.22
N PHE A 652 -20.47 -12.09 43.91
CA PHE A 652 -19.33 -12.42 43.08
C PHE A 652 -18.16 -11.46 43.35
N SER A 653 -17.08 -11.95 43.94
CA SER A 653 -15.90 -11.14 44.30
C SER A 653 -15.16 -10.57 43.08
N ASN A 654 -15.29 -11.23 41.93
CA ASN A 654 -14.64 -10.89 40.67
C ASN A 654 -15.50 -10.07 39.70
N ILE A 655 -16.69 -9.62 40.13
CA ILE A 655 -17.56 -8.74 39.33
C ILE A 655 -17.30 -7.25 39.64
N ARG A 656 -17.33 -6.40 38.62
CA ARG A 656 -17.39 -4.93 38.71
C ARG A 656 -18.46 -4.40 37.76
N ILE A 657 -18.94 -3.19 38.02
CA ILE A 657 -19.94 -2.51 37.17
C ILE A 657 -19.38 -1.13 36.80
N LEU A 658 -19.28 -0.88 35.50
CA LEU A 658 -18.85 0.36 34.87
C LEU A 658 -20.04 0.97 34.12
N SER A 659 -20.37 2.22 34.44
CA SER A 659 -21.49 2.98 33.86
C SER A 659 -20.98 3.93 32.77
N ALA A 660 -21.08 3.54 31.49
CA ALA A 660 -20.51 4.29 30.36
C ALA A 660 -21.14 3.89 28.99
N ASP A 661 -20.88 4.63 27.90
CA ASP A 661 -21.62 4.55 26.63
C ASP A 661 -21.26 3.34 25.74
N GLY A 662 -20.21 2.58 26.09
CA GLY A 662 -19.80 1.37 25.35
C GLY A 662 -19.07 1.64 24.03
N VAL A 663 -19.23 2.83 23.44
CA VAL A 663 -18.54 3.33 22.24
C VAL A 663 -17.80 4.65 22.45
N GLY A 664 -17.77 5.16 23.68
CA GLY A 664 -17.05 6.38 24.04
C GLY A 664 -15.53 6.18 24.06
N ASP A 665 -14.80 7.22 24.45
CA ASP A 665 -13.35 7.13 24.60
C ASP A 665 -12.98 6.21 25.77
N PHE A 666 -12.37 5.06 25.47
CA PHE A 666 -12.12 3.99 26.42
C PHE A 666 -11.31 4.45 27.62
N ASN A 667 -10.25 5.23 27.40
CA ASN A 667 -9.33 5.63 28.45
C ASN A 667 -9.97 6.60 29.45
N SER A 668 -10.75 7.57 28.97
CA SER A 668 -11.50 8.48 29.83
C SER A 668 -12.64 7.78 30.56
N GLU A 669 -13.37 6.88 29.90
CA GLU A 669 -14.48 6.17 30.53
C GLU A 669 -14.00 5.15 31.58
N TYR A 670 -12.98 4.35 31.27
CA TYR A 670 -12.51 3.26 32.14
C TYR A 670 -11.83 3.78 33.41
N ASN A 671 -11.08 4.88 33.32
CA ASN A 671 -10.27 5.37 34.44
C ASN A 671 -11.00 6.38 35.34
N ASP A 672 -12.16 6.90 34.94
CA ASP A 672 -12.94 7.80 35.80
C ASP A 672 -13.59 7.03 36.98
N PRO A 673 -13.19 7.29 38.24
CA PRO A 673 -13.78 6.62 39.40
C PRO A 673 -15.30 6.83 39.54
N ASN A 674 -15.87 7.88 38.94
CA ASN A 674 -17.30 8.16 39.01
C ASN A 674 -18.16 7.18 38.21
N HIS A 675 -17.58 6.54 37.19
CA HIS A 675 -18.28 5.52 36.41
C HIS A 675 -18.37 4.16 37.14
N TRP A 676 -17.60 3.94 38.22
CA TRP A 676 -17.57 2.66 38.92
C TRP A 676 -18.58 2.62 40.07
N ILE A 677 -19.54 1.69 39.98
CA ILE A 677 -20.66 1.59 40.94
C ILE A 677 -20.22 0.96 42.26
N LEU A 678 -19.37 -0.08 42.20
CA LEU A 678 -18.90 -0.80 43.38
C LEU A 678 -17.64 -0.13 43.96
N ARG A 679 -17.81 1.01 44.63
CA ARG A 679 -16.71 1.84 45.16
C ARG A 679 -15.82 1.16 46.20
N ASN A 680 -16.29 0.09 46.83
CA ASN A 680 -15.52 -0.71 47.78
C ASN A 680 -14.53 -1.67 47.11
N ARG A 681 -14.45 -1.66 45.78
CA ARG A 681 -13.59 -2.55 45.00
C ARG A 681 -12.66 -1.74 44.10
N PRO A 682 -11.40 -2.16 43.92
CA PRO A 682 -10.48 -1.47 43.02
C PRO A 682 -10.90 -1.65 41.56
N ILE A 683 -10.60 -0.62 40.75
CA ILE A 683 -10.65 -0.67 39.29
C ILE A 683 -9.65 -1.75 38.82
N PRO A 684 -10.05 -2.71 37.98
CA PRO A 684 -9.14 -3.74 37.51
C PRO A 684 -7.96 -3.13 36.73
N SER A 685 -6.73 -3.46 37.12
CA SER A 685 -5.56 -3.07 36.33
C SER A 685 -5.55 -3.82 35.00
N LEU A 686 -5.36 -3.09 33.90
CA LEU A 686 -5.23 -3.62 32.54
C LEU A 686 -3.78 -4.01 32.21
N LYS A 687 -2.79 -3.53 32.99
CA LYS A 687 -1.38 -3.65 32.65
C LYS A 687 -0.93 -5.11 32.54
N HIS A 688 -0.32 -5.48 31.41
CA HIS A 688 0.17 -6.83 31.10
C HIS A 688 -0.90 -7.94 31.14
N LYS A 689 -2.18 -7.58 30.98
CA LYS A 689 -3.29 -8.54 30.94
C LYS A 689 -3.83 -8.74 29.53
N THR A 690 -4.47 -9.88 29.32
CA THR A 690 -5.29 -10.11 28.13
C THR A 690 -6.66 -9.50 28.36
N ILE A 691 -7.13 -8.72 27.40
CA ILE A 691 -8.45 -8.10 27.47
C ILE A 691 -9.39 -8.91 26.59
N VAL A 692 -10.51 -9.34 27.16
CA VAL A 692 -11.60 -9.96 26.40
C VAL A 692 -12.76 -8.99 26.44
N ILE A 693 -13.29 -8.61 25.29
CA ILE A 693 -14.47 -7.74 25.20
C ILE A 693 -15.58 -8.55 24.55
N ARG A 694 -16.80 -8.43 25.06
CA ARG A 694 -17.99 -8.97 24.44
C ARG A 694 -19.00 -7.84 24.23
N ALA A 695 -19.36 -7.62 22.97
CA ALA A 695 -20.47 -6.80 22.53
C ALA A 695 -21.38 -7.72 21.73
N ALA A 696 -22.35 -8.33 22.40
CA ALA A 696 -23.29 -9.25 21.77
C ALA A 696 -24.70 -8.76 22.07
N ASN A 697 -25.46 -8.46 21.02
CA ASN A 697 -26.82 -7.97 21.17
C ASN A 697 -26.88 -6.62 21.93
N SER A 698 -25.88 -5.80 21.67
CA SER A 698 -25.48 -4.57 22.34
C SER A 698 -25.12 -3.50 21.29
N ILE A 699 -24.03 -2.74 21.47
CA ILE A 699 -23.56 -1.72 20.52
C ILE A 699 -23.48 -2.25 19.08
N ASP A 700 -23.26 -3.55 18.92
CA ASP A 700 -23.18 -4.26 17.65
C ASP A 700 -24.46 -4.23 16.81
N ILE A 701 -25.63 -4.02 17.40
CA ILE A 701 -26.92 -3.93 16.69
C ILE A 701 -27.58 -2.56 16.79
N TYR A 702 -27.30 -1.77 17.83
CA TYR A 702 -27.96 -0.47 17.99
C TYR A 702 -27.14 0.74 17.53
N GLU A 703 -25.80 0.67 17.56
CA GLU A 703 -24.99 1.76 17.01
C GLU A 703 -24.74 1.57 15.51
N PRO A 704 -24.72 2.65 14.71
CA PRO A 704 -24.34 2.59 13.31
C PRO A 704 -22.83 2.37 13.15
N TYR A 705 -22.43 1.82 12.00
CA TYR A 705 -21.01 1.60 11.68
C TYR A 705 -20.14 2.86 11.81
N THR A 706 -20.71 4.05 11.56
CA THR A 706 -20.03 5.35 11.70
C THR A 706 -19.56 5.65 13.12
N LYS A 707 -20.13 4.99 14.15
CA LYS A 707 -19.64 5.05 15.54
C LYS A 707 -18.80 3.83 15.91
N ILE A 708 -19.14 2.65 15.38
CA ILE A 708 -18.41 1.40 15.64
C ILE A 708 -16.98 1.41 15.09
N GLN A 709 -16.77 1.96 13.89
CA GLN A 709 -15.43 2.05 13.31
C GLN A 709 -14.48 2.90 14.18
N PRO A 710 -14.86 4.13 14.61
CA PRO A 710 -14.08 4.89 15.60
C PRO A 710 -13.86 4.16 16.92
N HIS A 711 -14.86 3.41 17.42
CA HIS A 711 -14.72 2.60 18.64
C HIS A 711 -13.58 1.57 18.53
N PHE A 712 -13.55 0.79 17.46
CA PHE A 712 -12.46 -0.16 17.24
C PHE A 712 -11.09 0.54 17.15
N GLN A 713 -11.02 1.72 16.53
CA GLN A 713 -9.79 2.51 16.44
C GLN A 713 -9.34 3.00 17.83
N ASN A 714 -10.28 3.48 18.65
CA ASN A 714 -10.02 3.92 20.00
C ASN A 714 -9.50 2.77 20.87
N ILE A 715 -10.23 1.64 20.93
CA ILE A 715 -9.80 0.44 21.67
C ILE A 715 -8.45 -0.05 21.16
N GLY A 716 -8.25 -0.07 19.84
CA GLY A 716 -7.02 -0.51 19.21
C GLY A 716 -5.80 0.30 19.67
N LYS A 717 -5.97 1.62 19.75
CA LYS A 717 -4.95 2.58 20.17
C LYS A 717 -4.70 2.53 21.68
N GLU A 718 -5.75 2.64 22.50
CA GLU A 718 -5.64 2.71 23.96
C GLU A 718 -5.16 1.39 24.57
N LEU A 719 -5.51 0.25 23.96
CA LEU A 719 -5.08 -1.08 24.38
C LEU A 719 -3.91 -1.62 23.54
N LYS A 720 -3.09 -0.75 22.92
CA LYS A 720 -1.96 -1.18 22.07
C LYS A 720 -1.06 -2.21 22.76
N ASP A 721 -0.74 -2.01 24.03
CA ASP A 721 0.15 -2.88 24.81
C ASP A 721 -0.49 -4.19 25.31
N ASN A 722 -1.79 -4.34 25.10
CA ASN A 722 -2.56 -5.51 25.47
C ASN A 722 -2.93 -6.35 24.25
N PRO A 723 -2.91 -7.68 24.33
CA PRO A 723 -3.67 -8.50 23.39
C PRO A 723 -5.16 -8.37 23.71
N VAL A 724 -5.99 -8.20 22.67
CA VAL A 724 -7.44 -8.06 22.82
C VAL A 724 -8.16 -9.12 21.99
N LEU A 725 -9.05 -9.87 22.62
CA LEU A 725 -10.02 -10.74 21.97
C LEU A 725 -11.39 -10.09 22.07
N TYR A 726 -12.04 -9.82 20.95
CA TYR A 726 -13.30 -9.09 20.92
C TYR A 726 -14.38 -9.90 20.21
N PHE A 727 -15.38 -10.33 20.97
CA PHE A 727 -16.62 -10.92 20.47
C PHE A 727 -17.58 -9.80 20.11
N PHE A 728 -17.74 -9.49 18.83
CA PHE A 728 -18.61 -8.42 18.33
C PHE A 728 -19.74 -9.03 17.49
N ASN A 729 -20.97 -9.00 18.00
CA ASN A 729 -22.03 -9.89 17.56
C ASN A 729 -21.50 -11.34 17.48
N ARG A 730 -21.72 -12.03 16.37
CA ARG A 730 -21.17 -13.36 16.10
C ARG A 730 -19.67 -13.35 15.76
N SER A 731 -19.06 -12.20 15.49
CA SER A 731 -17.68 -12.12 15.02
C SER A 731 -16.67 -12.28 16.16
N ILE A 732 -15.59 -13.03 15.92
CA ILE A 732 -14.46 -13.19 16.84
C ILE A 732 -13.27 -12.44 16.27
N LEU A 733 -12.88 -11.35 16.91
CA LEU A 733 -11.82 -10.46 16.45
C LEU A 733 -10.60 -10.54 17.38
N LEU A 734 -9.42 -10.46 16.80
CA LEU A 734 -8.14 -10.44 17.50
C LEU A 734 -7.40 -9.14 17.20
N LYS A 735 -6.93 -8.46 18.24
CA LYS A 735 -5.89 -7.44 18.14
C LYS A 735 -4.64 -7.96 18.86
N PRO A 736 -3.57 -8.29 18.13
CA PRO A 736 -2.32 -8.72 18.75
C PRO A 736 -1.71 -7.62 19.63
N LYS A 737 -0.90 -8.03 20.60
CA LYS A 737 -0.09 -7.11 21.41
C LYS A 737 0.85 -6.28 20.52
N GLY A 738 0.95 -4.99 20.78
CA GLY A 738 1.76 -4.03 20.01
C GLY A 738 1.14 -3.55 18.70
N LYS A 739 -0.01 -4.11 18.30
CA LYS A 739 -0.77 -3.72 17.11
C LYS A 739 -2.01 -2.92 17.52
N GLU A 740 -2.44 -2.03 16.63
CA GLU A 740 -3.66 -1.22 16.81
C GLU A 740 -4.85 -1.76 16.00
N LYS A 741 -4.57 -2.62 15.01
CA LYS A 741 -5.56 -3.15 14.08
C LYS A 741 -6.17 -4.46 14.58
N PHE A 742 -7.50 -4.60 14.43
CA PHE A 742 -8.20 -5.85 14.68
C PHE A 742 -8.24 -6.71 13.41
N ILE A 743 -8.30 -8.02 13.60
CA ILE A 743 -8.38 -9.03 12.55
C ILE A 743 -9.55 -9.94 12.89
N LEU A 744 -10.48 -10.16 11.96
CA LEU A 744 -11.55 -11.14 12.13
C LEU A 744 -10.99 -12.56 11.98
N ILE A 745 -11.00 -13.32 13.05
CA ILE A 745 -10.37 -14.64 13.11
C ILE A 745 -11.38 -15.79 13.16
N GLY A 746 -12.67 -15.50 13.19
CA GLY A 746 -13.70 -16.52 13.27
C GLY A 746 -15.07 -15.97 13.61
N ASN A 747 -15.99 -16.89 13.92
CA ASN A 747 -17.36 -16.57 14.28
C ASN A 747 -17.93 -17.57 15.31
N GLN A 748 -18.92 -17.11 16.07
CA GLN A 748 -19.78 -17.90 16.93
C GLN A 748 -21.01 -18.36 16.18
N SER A 749 -21.65 -19.41 16.71
CA SER A 749 -22.91 -19.90 16.14
C SER A 749 -24.01 -18.83 16.22
N ILE A 750 -25.11 -19.05 15.50
CA ILE A 750 -26.28 -18.16 15.56
C ILE A 750 -27.02 -18.18 16.91
N ARG A 751 -26.70 -19.13 17.81
CA ARG A 751 -27.34 -19.30 19.12
C ARG A 751 -27.34 -18.01 19.92
N GLY A 752 -28.51 -17.61 20.41
CA GLY A 752 -28.67 -16.45 21.27
C GLY A 752 -28.60 -15.07 20.61
N PHE A 753 -28.33 -14.98 19.30
CA PHE A 753 -28.27 -13.70 18.55
C PHE A 753 -29.61 -13.26 17.94
N HIS A 754 -30.65 -14.09 18.06
CA HIS A 754 -32.01 -13.65 17.75
C HIS A 754 -32.55 -12.76 18.87
N HIS A 755 -32.71 -11.47 18.57
CA HIS A 755 -33.20 -10.49 19.54
C HIS A 755 -34.68 -10.61 19.87
N ASN A 756 -35.50 -10.93 18.86
CA ASN A 756 -36.95 -10.86 18.98
C ASN A 756 -37.55 -12.12 19.62
N PHE A 757 -36.81 -13.23 19.68
CA PHE A 757 -37.29 -14.50 20.22
C PHE A 757 -36.16 -15.23 20.95
N GLN A 758 -36.52 -15.97 22.00
CA GLN A 758 -35.58 -16.82 22.71
C GLN A 758 -35.30 -18.07 21.86
N SER A 759 -34.09 -18.17 21.31
CA SER A 759 -33.65 -19.37 20.61
C SER A 759 -32.25 -19.75 21.07
N LEU A 760 -32.12 -21.00 21.50
CA LEU A 760 -30.86 -21.62 21.89
C LEU A 760 -30.35 -22.60 20.80
N ASP A 761 -31.03 -22.67 19.66
CA ASP A 761 -30.62 -23.54 18.56
C ASP A 761 -29.40 -22.97 17.83
N ARG A 762 -28.46 -23.85 17.48
CA ARG A 762 -27.28 -23.52 16.65
C ARG A 762 -27.57 -23.69 15.16
N ASN A 763 -28.73 -24.25 14.77
CA ASN A 763 -29.11 -24.53 13.38
C ASN A 763 -28.06 -25.37 12.62
N GLY A 764 -27.45 -26.33 13.32
CA GLY A 764 -26.40 -27.20 12.77
C GLY A 764 -25.00 -26.58 12.69
N GLU A 765 -24.82 -25.33 13.12
CA GLU A 765 -23.49 -24.72 13.24
C GLU A 765 -22.74 -25.26 14.48
N PRO A 766 -21.40 -25.39 14.43
CA PRO A 766 -20.60 -25.62 15.62
C PRO A 766 -20.68 -24.41 16.56
N PRO A 767 -20.41 -24.56 17.87
CA PRO A 767 -20.44 -23.44 18.83
C PRO A 767 -19.64 -22.22 18.37
N TYR A 768 -18.48 -22.47 17.76
CA TYR A 768 -17.65 -21.46 17.13
C TYR A 768 -16.80 -22.08 16.02
N SER A 769 -16.28 -21.25 15.13
CA SER A 769 -15.31 -21.62 14.10
C SER A 769 -14.16 -20.62 14.07
N ILE A 770 -12.95 -21.11 13.80
CA ILE A 770 -11.74 -20.29 13.66
C ILE A 770 -11.22 -20.41 12.23
N LEU A 771 -10.93 -19.28 11.61
CA LEU A 771 -10.28 -19.18 10.32
C LEU A 771 -8.79 -19.49 10.48
N SER A 772 -8.42 -20.74 10.19
CA SER A 772 -7.05 -21.23 10.34
C SER A 772 -6.01 -20.45 9.54
N TYR A 773 -6.40 -19.74 8.50
CA TYR A 773 -5.47 -18.92 7.74
C TYR A 773 -5.23 -17.52 8.33
N ALA A 774 -6.18 -17.00 9.12
CA ALA A 774 -6.09 -15.71 9.80
C ALA A 774 -5.24 -15.78 11.08
N ILE A 775 -4.84 -16.98 11.49
CA ILE A 775 -4.02 -17.27 12.66
C ILE A 775 -2.87 -18.19 12.24
N SER A 776 -1.59 -17.78 12.30
CA SER A 776 -0.45 -18.59 11.82
C SER A 776 0.69 -18.72 12.83
N ASP A 777 1.38 -19.87 12.81
CA ASP A 777 2.61 -20.16 13.55
C ASP A 777 3.81 -19.32 13.07
N GLU A 778 3.81 -18.87 11.82
CA GLU A 778 5.03 -18.37 11.16
C GLU A 778 5.38 -16.92 11.55
N VAL A 779 4.55 -16.25 12.38
CA VAL A 779 4.65 -14.79 12.66
C VAL A 779 4.25 -14.38 14.08
N MET A 780 3.89 -15.32 14.96
CA MET A 780 3.69 -15.00 16.39
C MET A 780 5.03 -15.19 17.12
N PRO A 781 5.54 -14.19 17.87
CA PRO A 781 6.77 -14.34 18.65
C PRO A 781 6.75 -15.57 19.59
#